data_AF-A0A7M5UFB8-F1
#
_entry.id   AF-A0A7M5UFB8-F1
#
_cell.length_a   1.000
_cell.length_b   1.000
_cell.length_c   1.000
_cell.angle_alpha   90.00
_cell.angle_beta   90.00
_cell.angle_gamma   90.00
#
_symmetry.space_group_name_H-M   'P 1'
#
loop_
_entity.id
_entity.type
_entity.pdbx_description
1 polymer ?
#
loop_
_entity_poly.entity_id
_entity_poly.type
_entity_poly.pdbx_seq_one_letter_code
_entity_poly.pdbx_strand_id
1 'polypeptide(L)'
;MRLSILVLFLVVFVVVYSKPNGSHKVEEVDKEDHLLERRGKKDKVKADKEKEKEKAGKKKEKTQKEKEKQKEKAEKEKEKEKEKAEKEKEKEKEKAEKEKEKAEKEKEKEAEKLRKKLEKERKKAEKKEKWHKVEEMLANNGDLGVDDDDLEKHYPKKLKEKKKEGKKVKKSEHDTFENNYGRYKNRTGISVMENLNAINNAHDQQLDEVDMIDLRPPQSKRDAMRDQMYLWIDRVVPYVIDPALKDGTDTIVDAMNEIQSASCIQFVPYTGQSNWIKFVSSSGCWSSVGRKFWVSGYQELSLGSGCLFKGIIIHELLHSLGFYHEQSRYDRDENVEIFWENIPETNQHNFDRQKELRVSGLGTQYDAQSIMHYGKFAFAKDPSKPTIVKLSNPETSIGQRDHLSDTDKEQLNLLYSCTSTDKQGWSNWSEYGPCTKEGRRERSRFCMHPTDKTSCPNPTNTMYLHYGVDTEVQTGCAYYQDGHWGRWSSWGSCSVTCAFGTKSRTRKCDDPAPSTNGAPCKGISVQSARCEMISCDAGPYDCKFETQTTPTCKWTKDLNADFQWRRHTGSTPSSSTGPSGDHTSGTGYYMYIESSSPAMVGYKARLVSPQIKAGVHCLAFWYNMYGFSTGSLNVYLEGSQEQLFTLSGDQLKDWHLKRLNIDSAGDFKIVIEAVRGSSFQGDIAIDDIKVKDGPCFAPPTPLPTTTEETTTTEPPTTTTEPPTTTTSTTTPLPTTTTTTELTTTPEPHIPEAVPVGCYKDFGYIDSKRPFSKYKDLSSIVIWSADVEFAKNNFKDVVGNCSAYARANGYQHFAIQYYYECWTGANEEINYGRDGESVGCWPQVDQNAGPFLIGQDYSNMVYRWED
;
A
#
# COMPACT_ATOMS: atom_id res chain seq x y z
N MET A 1 60.46 -8.35 -37.09
CA MET A 1 61.15 -7.68 -38.23
C MET A 1 61.26 -6.20 -37.86
N ARG A 2 62.48 -5.60 -37.80
CA ARG A 2 63.07 -4.70 -38.83
C ARG A 2 62.18 -3.49 -39.18
N LEU A 3 62.54 -2.18 -39.08
CA LEU A 3 63.73 -1.39 -38.63
C LEU A 3 63.29 -0.41 -37.49
N SER A 4 64.07 0.42 -36.75
CA SER A 4 65.45 0.99 -36.75
C SER A 4 65.63 2.43 -37.33
N ILE A 5 66.68 3.15 -36.87
CA ILE A 5 67.07 4.60 -37.08
C ILE A 5 66.37 5.57 -36.08
N LEU A 6 66.98 6.26 -35.08
CA LEU A 6 68.38 6.56 -34.62
C LEU A 6 68.97 7.92 -35.07
N VAL A 7 69.76 8.57 -34.17
CA VAL A 7 70.58 9.82 -34.25
C VAL A 7 69.98 11.07 -33.52
N LEU A 8 70.75 11.98 -32.87
CA LEU A 8 71.61 11.86 -31.66
C LEU A 8 72.17 13.24 -31.16
N PHE A 9 72.45 13.35 -29.84
CA PHE A 9 73.28 14.37 -29.12
C PHE A 9 72.85 15.88 -29.13
N LEU A 10 73.46 16.81 -28.36
CA LEU A 10 73.81 17.02 -26.91
C LEU A 10 74.74 18.29 -26.81
N VAL A 11 75.22 18.67 -25.60
CA VAL A 11 76.31 19.66 -25.28
C VAL A 11 75.92 21.17 -25.18
N VAL A 12 76.42 22.06 -24.27
CA VAL A 12 76.81 22.00 -22.82
C VAL A 12 77.29 23.40 -22.28
N PHE A 13 76.95 23.78 -21.02
CA PHE A 13 77.65 24.72 -20.06
C PHE A 13 77.80 26.25 -20.38
N VAL A 14 78.17 27.21 -19.47
CA VAL A 14 77.92 27.51 -18.00
C VAL A 14 78.49 28.93 -17.60
N VAL A 15 78.36 29.41 -16.33
CA VAL A 15 79.15 30.52 -15.66
C VAL A 15 78.78 32.02 -15.99
N VAL A 16 78.87 33.08 -15.13
CA VAL A 16 78.93 33.29 -13.65
C VAL A 16 78.65 34.79 -13.21
N TYR A 17 78.39 35.03 -11.91
CA TYR A 17 78.26 36.27 -11.07
C TYR A 17 78.64 37.70 -11.57
N SER A 18 77.92 38.75 -11.07
CA SER A 18 78.44 39.72 -10.05
C SER A 18 77.47 40.83 -9.54
N LYS A 19 77.79 41.44 -8.38
CA LYS A 19 77.22 42.65 -7.68
C LYS A 19 78.25 43.84 -7.76
N PRO A 20 78.13 45.10 -7.20
CA PRO A 20 77.38 45.54 -5.98
C PRO A 20 76.85 47.03 -5.85
N ASN A 21 76.13 47.27 -4.74
CA ASN A 21 76.03 48.41 -3.77
C ASN A 21 76.16 49.93 -4.09
N GLY A 22 75.27 50.73 -3.44
CA GLY A 22 75.57 51.99 -2.71
C GLY A 22 75.01 53.33 -3.29
N SER A 23 74.78 54.44 -2.55
CA SER A 23 74.45 54.64 -1.11
C SER A 23 74.07 56.11 -0.76
N HIS A 24 73.04 56.31 0.09
CA HIS A 24 72.82 57.42 1.07
C HIS A 24 72.68 58.93 0.71
N LYS A 25 71.84 59.60 1.54
CA LYS A 25 71.77 61.05 1.92
C LYS A 25 71.18 62.07 0.90
N VAL A 26 70.66 63.26 1.29
CA VAL A 26 69.80 63.73 2.44
C VAL A 26 69.54 65.25 2.27
N GLU A 27 68.33 65.76 2.58
CA GLU A 27 67.95 67.20 2.76
C GLU A 27 68.20 68.18 1.58
N GLU A 28 67.61 69.39 1.46
CA GLU A 28 66.30 69.98 1.84
C GLU A 28 66.09 71.27 0.98
N VAL A 29 64.93 71.94 1.12
CA VAL A 29 64.63 73.37 0.81
C VAL A 29 64.11 73.72 -0.61
N ASP A 30 62.97 74.45 -0.57
CA ASP A 30 62.42 75.50 -1.45
C ASP A 30 63.29 76.11 -2.58
N LYS A 31 62.72 76.74 -3.63
CA LYS A 31 61.38 76.80 -4.26
C LYS A 31 61.56 77.50 -5.62
N GLU A 32 60.52 77.45 -6.46
CA GLU A 32 60.24 78.35 -7.60
C GLU A 32 61.40 79.02 -8.37
N ASP A 33 61.63 78.59 -9.62
CA ASP A 33 61.71 79.57 -10.70
C ASP A 33 61.14 79.07 -12.06
N HIS A 34 60.88 80.01 -12.97
CA HIS A 34 59.96 79.94 -14.12
C HIS A 34 60.15 78.77 -15.11
N LEU A 35 59.12 77.96 -15.41
CA LEU A 35 57.90 78.26 -16.20
C LEU A 35 58.03 78.44 -17.73
N LEU A 36 59.21 78.34 -18.37
CA LEU A 36 59.30 78.42 -19.84
C LEU A 36 59.52 77.08 -20.59
N GLU A 37 60.12 76.05 -19.99
CA GLU A 37 60.43 74.80 -20.72
C GLU A 37 59.25 73.79 -20.83
N ARG A 38 58.11 74.06 -20.17
CA ARG A 38 57.01 73.09 -19.99
C ARG A 38 56.02 72.95 -21.17
N ARG A 39 56.11 73.76 -22.23
CA ARG A 39 55.23 73.63 -23.42
C ARG A 39 55.71 72.54 -24.38
N GLY A 40 56.92 72.64 -24.92
CA GLY A 40 57.43 71.72 -25.95
C GLY A 40 57.46 70.23 -25.55
N LYS A 41 57.62 69.91 -24.26
CA LYS A 41 57.59 68.52 -23.76
C LYS A 41 56.18 67.92 -23.67
N LYS A 42 55.10 68.72 -23.64
CA LYS A 42 53.72 68.19 -23.55
C LYS A 42 53.19 67.67 -24.89
N ASP A 43 53.42 68.40 -25.97
CA ASP A 43 52.79 68.08 -27.26
C ASP A 43 53.38 66.82 -27.89
N LYS A 44 54.69 66.59 -27.73
CA LYS A 44 55.36 65.35 -28.18
C LYS A 44 54.81 64.10 -27.47
N VAL A 45 54.66 64.17 -26.14
CA VAL A 45 54.10 63.07 -25.32
C VAL A 45 52.63 62.78 -25.65
N LYS A 46 51.87 63.78 -26.13
CA LYS A 46 50.49 63.57 -26.59
C LYS A 46 50.46 62.81 -27.92
N ALA A 47 51.27 63.23 -28.91
CA ALA A 47 51.31 62.61 -30.22
C ALA A 47 51.77 61.14 -30.20
N ASP A 48 52.75 60.80 -29.36
CA ASP A 48 53.24 59.41 -29.24
C ASP A 48 52.19 58.50 -28.56
N LYS A 49 51.44 59.00 -27.57
CA LYS A 49 50.33 58.26 -26.93
C LYS A 49 49.14 58.00 -27.86
N GLU A 50 48.86 58.89 -28.82
CA GLU A 50 47.81 58.65 -29.82
C GLU A 50 48.23 57.56 -30.82
N LYS A 51 49.51 57.54 -31.24
CA LYS A 51 50.06 56.47 -32.10
C LYS A 51 50.11 55.10 -31.42
N GLU A 52 50.38 55.03 -30.12
CA GLU A 52 50.25 53.76 -29.37
C GLU A 52 48.80 53.28 -29.29
N LYS A 53 47.84 54.18 -28.99
CA LYS A 53 46.41 53.83 -28.94
C LYS A 53 45.91 53.29 -30.28
N GLU A 54 46.29 53.89 -31.40
CA GLU A 54 45.90 53.43 -32.73
C GLU A 54 46.44 52.01 -33.04
N LYS A 55 47.73 51.76 -32.74
CA LYS A 55 48.33 50.43 -32.87
C LYS A 55 47.68 49.39 -31.96
N ALA A 56 47.34 49.77 -30.72
CA ALA A 56 46.64 48.89 -29.78
C ALA A 56 45.22 48.56 -30.25
N GLY A 57 44.49 49.52 -30.83
CA GLY A 57 43.18 49.32 -31.45
C GLY A 57 43.23 48.32 -32.60
N LYS A 58 44.10 48.57 -33.59
CA LYS A 58 44.29 47.69 -34.76
C LYS A 58 44.74 46.27 -34.37
N LYS A 59 45.54 46.13 -33.30
CA LYS A 59 45.91 44.80 -32.76
C LYS A 59 44.72 44.08 -32.12
N LYS A 60 43.89 44.77 -31.32
CA LYS A 60 42.66 44.19 -30.74
C LYS A 60 41.67 43.75 -31.80
N GLU A 61 41.41 44.58 -32.81
CA GLU A 61 40.47 44.28 -33.89
C GLU A 61 40.89 43.03 -34.68
N LYS A 62 42.19 42.90 -35.01
CA LYS A 62 42.70 41.69 -35.65
C LYS A 62 42.47 40.44 -34.78
N THR A 63 42.82 40.50 -33.49
CA THR A 63 42.64 39.37 -32.56
C THR A 63 41.15 39.00 -32.39
N GLN A 64 40.23 39.96 -32.46
CA GLN A 64 38.80 39.67 -32.40
C GLN A 64 38.31 38.93 -33.65
N LYS A 65 38.62 39.43 -34.86
CA LYS A 65 38.27 38.77 -36.13
C LYS A 65 38.87 37.36 -36.26
N GLU A 66 40.04 37.14 -35.65
CA GLU A 66 40.72 35.84 -35.61
C GLU A 66 40.00 34.86 -34.65
N LYS A 67 39.49 35.33 -33.51
CA LYS A 67 38.62 34.54 -32.61
C LYS A 67 37.24 34.23 -33.20
N GLU A 68 36.63 35.19 -33.89
CA GLU A 68 35.32 35.00 -34.54
C GLU A 68 35.40 33.90 -35.61
N LYS A 69 36.47 33.88 -36.44
CA LYS A 69 36.73 32.78 -37.38
C LYS A 69 36.97 31.42 -36.70
N GLN A 70 37.63 31.40 -35.54
CA GLN A 70 37.81 30.14 -34.78
C GLN A 70 36.47 29.62 -34.23
N LYS A 71 35.59 30.52 -33.74
CA LYS A 71 34.25 30.17 -33.28
C LYS A 71 33.39 29.62 -34.42
N GLU A 72 33.35 30.29 -35.57
CA GLU A 72 32.59 29.86 -36.74
C GLU A 72 33.03 28.47 -37.24
N LYS A 73 34.36 28.19 -37.23
CA LYS A 73 34.89 26.87 -37.57
C LYS A 73 34.44 25.79 -36.57
N ALA A 74 34.52 26.07 -35.27
CA ALA A 74 34.12 25.13 -34.22
C ALA A 74 32.62 24.83 -34.23
N GLU A 75 31.78 25.80 -34.56
CA GLU A 75 30.33 25.61 -34.73
C GLU A 75 30.03 24.71 -35.94
N LYS A 76 30.73 24.91 -37.07
CA LYS A 76 30.63 24.07 -38.28
C LYS A 76 31.22 22.66 -38.13
N GLU A 77 32.12 22.43 -37.18
CA GLU A 77 32.60 21.08 -36.83
C GLU A 77 31.57 20.35 -35.95
N LYS A 78 30.99 21.02 -34.93
CA LYS A 78 29.91 20.45 -34.10
C LYS A 78 28.66 20.10 -34.89
N GLU A 79 28.28 20.91 -35.86
CA GLU A 79 27.10 20.64 -36.72
C GLU A 79 27.27 19.35 -37.53
N LYS A 80 28.49 19.09 -38.04
CA LYS A 80 28.82 17.84 -38.75
C LYS A 80 28.88 16.62 -37.83
N GLU A 81 29.37 16.76 -36.59
CA GLU A 81 29.31 15.68 -35.61
C GLU A 81 27.87 15.33 -35.24
N LYS A 82 27.00 16.34 -35.10
CA LYS A 82 25.56 16.12 -34.87
C LYS A 82 24.91 15.38 -36.04
N GLU A 83 25.11 15.84 -37.28
CA GLU A 83 24.57 15.20 -38.49
C GLU A 83 25.04 13.74 -38.64
N LYS A 84 26.31 13.46 -38.27
CA LYS A 84 26.85 12.09 -38.25
C LYS A 84 26.14 11.22 -37.20
N ALA A 85 26.02 11.71 -35.97
CA ALA A 85 25.39 10.96 -34.87
C ALA A 85 23.90 10.69 -35.12
N GLU A 86 23.21 11.59 -35.81
CA GLU A 86 21.79 11.45 -36.19
C GLU A 86 21.60 10.32 -37.21
N LYS A 87 22.47 10.25 -38.24
CA LYS A 87 22.52 9.15 -39.24
C LYS A 87 23.03 7.82 -38.69
N GLU A 88 23.70 7.83 -37.54
CA GLU A 88 24.15 6.61 -36.85
C GLU A 88 22.98 6.00 -36.05
N LYS A 89 22.23 6.83 -35.30
CA LYS A 89 20.99 6.43 -34.61
C LYS A 89 19.89 5.91 -35.55
N GLU A 90 19.75 6.51 -36.73
CA GLU A 90 18.76 6.07 -37.73
C GLU A 90 19.02 4.63 -38.20
N LYS A 91 20.30 4.25 -38.37
CA LYS A 91 20.71 2.88 -38.73
C LYS A 91 20.52 1.89 -37.59
N GLU A 92 20.77 2.30 -36.34
CA GLU A 92 20.48 1.45 -35.17
C GLU A 92 18.98 1.18 -35.04
N LYS A 93 18.14 2.18 -35.29
CA LYS A 93 16.68 2.04 -35.31
C LYS A 93 16.22 1.04 -36.40
N GLU A 94 16.71 1.21 -37.63
CA GLU A 94 16.40 0.30 -38.75
C GLU A 94 16.84 -1.16 -38.46
N LYS A 95 17.98 -1.33 -37.79
CA LYS A 95 18.47 -2.65 -37.36
C LYS A 95 17.56 -3.27 -36.29
N ALA A 96 17.19 -2.50 -35.26
CA ALA A 96 16.34 -2.97 -34.17
C ALA A 96 14.93 -3.36 -34.66
N GLU A 97 14.38 -2.63 -35.64
CA GLU A 97 13.08 -2.92 -36.26
C GLU A 97 13.12 -4.25 -37.04
N LYS A 98 14.20 -4.51 -37.79
CA LYS A 98 14.43 -5.79 -38.48
C LYS A 98 14.67 -6.98 -37.53
N GLU A 99 15.33 -6.76 -36.39
CA GLU A 99 15.50 -7.79 -35.36
C GLU A 99 14.17 -8.10 -34.65
N LYS A 100 13.31 -7.09 -34.41
CA LYS A 100 11.94 -7.27 -33.89
C LYS A 100 11.06 -8.08 -34.84
N GLU A 101 11.03 -7.73 -36.13
CA GLU A 101 10.26 -8.43 -37.16
C GLU A 101 10.65 -9.92 -37.26
N LYS A 102 11.95 -10.21 -37.16
CA LYS A 102 12.46 -11.59 -37.13
C LYS A 102 11.96 -12.37 -35.91
N ALA A 103 12.03 -11.78 -34.71
CA ALA A 103 11.59 -12.41 -33.47
C ALA A 103 10.07 -12.70 -33.46
N GLU A 104 9.27 -11.80 -34.05
CA GLU A 104 7.83 -11.97 -34.21
C GLU A 104 7.50 -13.14 -35.15
N LYS A 105 8.21 -13.25 -36.28
CA LYS A 105 8.13 -14.38 -37.23
C LYS A 105 8.66 -15.71 -36.69
N GLU A 106 9.40 -15.72 -35.57
CA GLU A 106 9.76 -16.95 -34.85
C GLU A 106 8.69 -17.35 -33.82
N LYS A 107 8.12 -16.38 -33.08
CA LYS A 107 6.99 -16.60 -32.16
C LYS A 107 5.76 -17.16 -32.88
N GLU A 108 5.44 -16.66 -34.07
CA GLU A 108 4.30 -17.17 -34.86
C GLU A 108 4.47 -18.65 -35.24
N LYS A 109 5.69 -19.07 -35.62
CA LYS A 109 6.02 -20.47 -35.94
C LYS A 109 5.93 -21.38 -34.71
N GLU A 110 6.28 -20.89 -33.53
CA GLU A 110 6.09 -21.61 -32.26
C GLU A 110 4.59 -21.77 -31.94
N ALA A 111 3.81 -20.69 -32.09
CA ALA A 111 2.37 -20.72 -31.88
C ALA A 111 1.64 -21.68 -32.85
N GLU A 112 2.08 -21.76 -34.12
CA GLU A 112 1.52 -22.69 -35.09
C GLU A 112 1.83 -24.16 -34.76
N LYS A 113 3.07 -24.47 -34.31
CA LYS A 113 3.42 -25.80 -33.77
C LYS A 113 2.54 -26.18 -32.58
N LEU A 114 2.30 -25.23 -31.66
CA LEU A 114 1.48 -25.45 -30.47
C LEU A 114 0.01 -25.68 -30.83
N ARG A 115 -0.57 -24.89 -31.76
CA ARG A 115 -1.91 -25.11 -32.31
C ARG A 115 -2.05 -26.51 -32.93
N LYS A 116 -1.09 -26.94 -33.76
CA LYS A 116 -1.07 -28.29 -34.36
C LYS A 116 -0.95 -29.42 -33.32
N LYS A 117 -0.29 -29.17 -32.18
CA LYS A 117 -0.22 -30.10 -31.04
C LYS A 117 -1.55 -30.17 -30.28
N LEU A 118 -2.15 -29.02 -29.95
CA LEU A 118 -3.43 -28.95 -29.26
C LEU A 118 -4.56 -29.60 -30.07
N GLU A 119 -4.64 -29.35 -31.37
CA GLU A 119 -5.62 -29.99 -32.27
C GLU A 119 -5.51 -31.52 -32.28
N LYS A 120 -4.30 -32.06 -32.10
CA LYS A 120 -4.05 -33.51 -32.02
C LYS A 120 -4.48 -34.11 -30.69
N GLU A 121 -4.37 -33.37 -29.59
CA GLU A 121 -4.89 -33.82 -28.28
C GLU A 121 -6.42 -33.63 -28.20
N ARG A 122 -6.98 -32.56 -28.77
CA ARG A 122 -8.43 -32.34 -28.92
C ARG A 122 -9.11 -33.53 -29.63
N LYS A 123 -8.55 -33.96 -30.76
CA LYS A 123 -9.02 -35.15 -31.51
C LYS A 123 -8.87 -36.48 -30.78
N LYS A 124 -7.94 -36.59 -29.81
CA LYS A 124 -7.90 -37.75 -28.90
C LYS A 124 -8.98 -37.66 -27.82
N ALA A 125 -9.23 -36.48 -27.28
CA ALA A 125 -10.28 -36.25 -26.27
C ALA A 125 -11.67 -36.54 -26.86
N GLU A 126 -12.01 -35.99 -28.03
CA GLU A 126 -13.23 -36.33 -28.78
C GLU A 126 -13.39 -37.84 -28.99
N LYS A 127 -12.29 -38.53 -29.34
CA LYS A 127 -12.31 -40.00 -29.54
C LYS A 127 -12.48 -40.78 -28.22
N LYS A 128 -11.99 -40.24 -27.09
CA LYS A 128 -12.21 -40.81 -25.75
C LYS A 128 -13.66 -40.59 -25.29
N GLU A 129 -14.21 -39.40 -25.49
CA GLU A 129 -15.58 -39.04 -25.12
C GLU A 129 -16.62 -39.86 -25.91
N LYS A 130 -16.45 -39.99 -27.24
CA LYS A 130 -17.28 -40.87 -28.06
C LYS A 130 -17.24 -42.33 -27.60
N TRP A 131 -16.08 -42.82 -27.14
CA TRP A 131 -15.99 -44.15 -26.54
C TRP A 131 -16.72 -44.22 -25.20
N HIS A 132 -16.60 -43.20 -24.34
CA HIS A 132 -17.29 -43.16 -23.04
C HIS A 132 -18.82 -43.20 -23.18
N LYS A 133 -19.37 -42.45 -24.15
CA LYS A 133 -20.81 -42.48 -24.48
C LYS A 133 -21.28 -43.84 -25.00
N VAL A 134 -20.44 -44.55 -25.76
CA VAL A 134 -20.72 -45.95 -26.16
C VAL A 134 -20.67 -46.91 -24.95
N GLU A 135 -19.76 -46.70 -24.00
CA GLU A 135 -19.70 -47.51 -22.77
C GLU A 135 -20.90 -47.27 -21.83
N GLU A 136 -21.41 -46.05 -21.78
CA GLU A 136 -22.61 -45.64 -21.05
C GLU A 136 -23.89 -46.22 -21.69
N MET A 137 -24.00 -46.18 -23.02
CA MET A 137 -25.10 -46.83 -23.76
C MET A 137 -25.10 -48.35 -23.53
N LEU A 138 -23.93 -49.00 -23.62
CA LEU A 138 -23.75 -50.43 -23.36
C LEU A 138 -24.02 -50.85 -21.90
N ALA A 139 -24.07 -49.90 -20.95
CA ALA A 139 -24.40 -50.16 -19.56
C ALA A 139 -25.93 -50.08 -19.30
N ASN A 140 -26.66 -49.28 -20.08
CA ASN A 140 -28.01 -48.86 -19.73
C ASN A 140 -29.15 -49.58 -20.46
N ASN A 141 -28.95 -50.11 -21.68
CA ASN A 141 -29.92 -51.01 -22.32
C ASN A 141 -29.27 -51.95 -23.35
N GLY A 142 -29.76 -53.18 -23.43
CA GLY A 142 -29.15 -54.28 -24.16
C GLY A 142 -29.51 -54.43 -25.64
N ASP A 143 -29.79 -53.33 -26.35
CA ASP A 143 -30.02 -53.33 -27.80
C ASP A 143 -29.47 -52.04 -28.44
N LEU A 144 -28.89 -52.14 -29.64
CA LEU A 144 -28.22 -51.06 -30.34
C LEU A 144 -28.74 -50.93 -31.77
N GLY A 145 -29.55 -49.91 -32.02
CA GLY A 145 -29.97 -49.48 -33.36
C GLY A 145 -28.86 -48.77 -34.15
N VAL A 146 -27.68 -49.39 -34.23
CA VAL A 146 -26.48 -48.91 -34.94
C VAL A 146 -25.81 -50.12 -35.59
N ASP A 147 -25.51 -50.06 -36.88
CA ASP A 147 -24.90 -51.18 -37.62
C ASP A 147 -23.54 -51.61 -37.01
N ASP A 148 -23.45 -52.87 -36.57
CA ASP A 148 -22.29 -53.45 -35.85
C ASP A 148 -20.99 -53.36 -36.69
N ASP A 149 -21.13 -53.34 -38.02
CA ASP A 149 -20.04 -53.18 -39.01
C ASP A 149 -19.21 -51.89 -38.81
N ASP A 150 -19.81 -50.74 -38.49
CA ASP A 150 -19.05 -49.49 -38.35
C ASP A 150 -18.38 -49.35 -36.97
N LEU A 151 -18.89 -50.06 -35.97
CA LEU A 151 -18.26 -50.21 -34.64
C LEU A 151 -17.02 -51.12 -34.69
N GLU A 152 -17.11 -52.31 -35.31
CA GLU A 152 -15.94 -53.21 -35.41
C GLU A 152 -14.83 -52.60 -36.27
N LYS A 153 -15.17 -51.81 -37.29
CA LYS A 153 -14.23 -51.05 -38.14
C LYS A 153 -13.39 -50.02 -37.38
N HIS A 154 -13.91 -49.43 -36.31
CA HIS A 154 -13.25 -48.33 -35.57
C HIS A 154 -12.55 -48.76 -34.26
N TYR A 155 -12.99 -49.84 -33.60
CA TYR A 155 -12.43 -50.29 -32.29
C TYR A 155 -12.24 -51.83 -32.14
N PRO A 156 -11.66 -52.54 -33.13
CA PRO A 156 -11.71 -54.02 -33.21
C PRO A 156 -10.99 -54.80 -32.08
N LYS A 157 -10.18 -54.14 -31.24
CA LYS A 157 -9.55 -54.78 -30.07
C LYS A 157 -10.45 -54.79 -28.83
N LYS A 158 -11.00 -53.63 -28.45
CA LYS A 158 -11.77 -53.48 -27.20
C LYS A 158 -13.04 -54.34 -27.16
N LEU A 159 -13.71 -54.51 -28.30
CA LEU A 159 -14.92 -55.34 -28.40
C LEU A 159 -14.62 -56.82 -28.10
N LYS A 160 -13.42 -57.31 -28.45
CA LYS A 160 -12.96 -58.69 -28.20
C LYS A 160 -12.49 -58.91 -26.76
N GLU A 161 -12.19 -57.84 -26.04
CA GLU A 161 -11.88 -57.86 -24.60
C GLU A 161 -13.18 -57.92 -23.78
N LYS A 162 -14.14 -57.00 -23.98
CA LYS A 162 -15.44 -57.06 -23.28
C LYS A 162 -16.25 -58.33 -23.57
N LYS A 163 -16.20 -58.89 -24.79
CA LYS A 163 -16.84 -60.19 -25.11
C LYS A 163 -16.22 -61.39 -24.35
N LYS A 164 -15.10 -61.23 -23.62
CA LYS A 164 -14.57 -62.23 -22.66
C LYS A 164 -15.01 -62.00 -21.21
N GLU A 165 -15.30 -60.76 -20.82
CA GLU A 165 -15.52 -60.39 -19.41
C GLU A 165 -16.95 -60.62 -18.92
N GLY A 166 -17.92 -60.79 -19.84
CA GLY A 166 -19.32 -61.13 -19.55
C GLY A 166 -19.60 -62.49 -18.86
N LYS A 167 -18.59 -63.10 -18.22
CA LYS A 167 -18.69 -64.36 -17.44
C LYS A 167 -17.93 -64.30 -16.10
N LYS A 168 -18.17 -63.26 -15.28
CA LYS A 168 -18.03 -63.31 -13.80
C LYS A 168 -18.68 -62.08 -13.14
N VAL A 169 -19.75 -62.30 -12.38
CA VAL A 169 -20.40 -61.29 -11.51
C VAL A 169 -20.51 -61.87 -10.09
N LYS A 170 -20.51 -60.99 -9.08
CA LYS A 170 -20.59 -61.21 -7.61
C LYS A 170 -19.26 -61.56 -6.93
N LYS A 171 -18.72 -60.63 -6.13
CA LYS A 171 -18.96 -60.56 -4.66
C LYS A 171 -18.34 -59.26 -4.06
N SER A 172 -18.80 -58.91 -2.85
CA SER A 172 -18.27 -57.94 -1.86
C SER A 172 -18.19 -56.46 -2.25
N GLU A 173 -19.07 -55.67 -1.65
CA GLU A 173 -18.83 -54.26 -1.35
C GLU A 173 -17.87 -54.13 -0.15
N HIS A 174 -16.74 -53.44 -0.33
CA HIS A 174 -16.12 -52.55 0.66
C HIS A 174 -15.01 -51.72 -0.01
N ASP A 175 -14.48 -50.73 0.70
CA ASP A 175 -13.25 -49.96 0.41
C ASP A 175 -13.26 -49.11 -0.90
N THR A 176 -13.97 -47.98 -0.87
CA THR A 176 -13.85 -46.91 -1.88
C THR A 176 -13.82 -45.50 -1.26
N PHE A 177 -12.73 -45.09 -0.61
CA PHE A 177 -12.45 -43.66 -0.38
C PHE A 177 -10.96 -43.26 -0.29
N GLU A 178 -10.05 -43.92 -1.00
CA GLU A 178 -8.67 -43.44 -1.16
C GLU A 178 -8.10 -43.77 -2.55
N ASN A 179 -7.15 -42.97 -3.03
CA ASN A 179 -6.47 -43.02 -4.35
C ASN A 179 -7.06 -42.22 -5.54
N ASN A 180 -7.36 -40.93 -5.37
CA ASN A 180 -7.30 -39.97 -6.51
C ASN A 180 -6.63 -38.61 -6.23
N TYR A 181 -6.31 -38.28 -4.98
CA TYR A 181 -5.60 -37.01 -4.62
C TYR A 181 -4.07 -37.03 -4.84
N GLY A 182 -3.51 -38.11 -5.39
CA GLY A 182 -2.06 -38.32 -5.48
C GLY A 182 -1.33 -37.71 -6.68
N ARG A 183 -1.97 -36.88 -7.53
CA ARG A 183 -1.42 -36.53 -8.87
C ARG A 183 -1.20 -35.04 -9.21
N TYR A 184 -1.37 -34.13 -8.25
CA TYR A 184 -1.07 -32.70 -8.42
C TYR A 184 -0.04 -32.14 -7.42
N LYS A 185 0.87 -32.99 -6.93
CA LYS A 185 2.15 -32.53 -6.37
C LYS A 185 3.27 -32.70 -7.40
N ASN A 186 4.23 -31.77 -7.39
CA ASN A 186 5.42 -31.69 -8.26
C ASN A 186 5.18 -31.33 -9.75
N ARG A 187 4.80 -30.08 -10.05
CA ARG A 187 5.29 -29.44 -11.30
C ARG A 187 5.56 -27.92 -11.31
N THR A 188 5.51 -27.25 -10.18
CA THR A 188 6.18 -25.96 -9.95
C THR A 188 6.87 -26.01 -8.59
N GLY A 189 8.18 -25.76 -8.55
CA GLY A 189 8.98 -25.74 -7.32
C GLY A 189 8.96 -24.36 -6.67
N ILE A 190 7.77 -23.88 -6.29
CA ILE A 190 7.53 -22.54 -5.70
C ILE A 190 6.58 -22.72 -4.52
N SER A 191 6.78 -21.96 -3.44
CA SER A 191 5.94 -22.08 -2.24
C SER A 191 4.53 -21.50 -2.49
N VAL A 192 3.50 -22.27 -2.15
CA VAL A 192 2.09 -21.81 -2.23
C VAL A 192 1.86 -20.57 -1.33
N MET A 193 2.60 -20.48 -0.21
CA MET A 193 2.52 -19.37 0.75
C MET A 193 2.94 -18.02 0.15
N GLU A 194 3.88 -18.00 -0.79
CA GLU A 194 4.40 -16.76 -1.37
C GLU A 194 3.39 -16.14 -2.36
N ASN A 195 2.73 -16.98 -3.16
CA ASN A 195 1.63 -16.55 -4.03
C ASN A 195 0.40 -16.08 -3.25
N LEU A 196 0.04 -16.73 -2.14
CA LEU A 196 -1.12 -16.33 -1.33
C LEU A 196 -1.01 -14.88 -0.82
N ASN A 197 0.18 -14.44 -0.40
CA ASN A 197 0.40 -13.05 0.02
C ASN A 197 0.32 -12.07 -1.17
N ALA A 198 0.90 -12.41 -2.33
CA ALA A 198 0.80 -11.58 -3.52
C ALA A 198 -0.65 -11.43 -4.02
N ILE A 199 -1.43 -12.51 -3.98
CA ILE A 199 -2.85 -12.54 -4.35
C ILE A 199 -3.68 -11.74 -3.34
N ASN A 200 -3.56 -12.00 -2.03
CA ASN A 200 -4.26 -11.23 -0.98
C ASN A 200 -3.97 -9.73 -1.08
N ASN A 201 -2.76 -9.32 -1.46
CA ASN A 201 -2.40 -7.91 -1.63
C ASN A 201 -2.98 -7.30 -2.93
N ALA A 202 -3.19 -8.10 -3.98
CA ALA A 202 -3.78 -7.68 -5.25
C ALA A 202 -5.33 -7.69 -5.24
N HIS A 203 -5.97 -8.43 -4.33
CA HIS A 203 -7.43 -8.46 -4.15
C HIS A 203 -8.04 -7.06 -3.91
N ASP A 204 -7.38 -6.23 -3.09
CA ASP A 204 -7.93 -5.00 -2.49
C ASP A 204 -7.08 -3.75 -2.87
N GLN A 205 -6.40 -3.79 -4.04
CA GLN A 205 -5.51 -2.71 -4.53
C GLN A 205 -6.02 -1.93 -5.74
N GLN A 206 -7.10 -2.36 -6.40
CA GLN A 206 -7.78 -1.60 -7.44
C GLN A 206 -9.30 -1.82 -7.37
N LEU A 207 -10.02 -0.81 -6.88
CA LEU A 207 -11.24 -0.20 -7.46
C LEU A 207 -12.01 0.59 -6.38
N ASP A 208 -11.59 1.83 -6.11
CA ASP A 208 -12.50 2.87 -5.58
C ASP A 208 -13.29 3.46 -6.78
N GLU A 209 -14.13 2.64 -7.42
CA GLU A 209 -14.91 3.07 -8.60
C GLU A 209 -16.42 2.87 -8.40
N VAL A 210 -17.07 4.01 -8.16
CA VAL A 210 -18.37 4.43 -8.71
C VAL A 210 -19.35 3.29 -9.11
N ASP A 211 -20.24 2.91 -8.19
CA ASP A 211 -21.66 3.20 -8.42
C ASP A 211 -22.54 3.17 -7.15
N MET A 212 -23.13 4.33 -6.85
CA MET A 212 -24.26 4.67 -5.96
C MET A 212 -24.36 4.19 -4.48
N ILE A 213 -24.28 5.20 -3.59
CA ILE A 213 -25.18 5.50 -2.44
C ILE A 213 -25.29 4.50 -1.25
N ASP A 214 -24.60 4.84 -0.13
CA ASP A 214 -25.21 4.94 1.22
C ASP A 214 -24.61 6.19 1.91
N LEU A 215 -25.44 7.00 2.58
CA LEU A 215 -25.00 8.19 3.32
C LEU A 215 -24.74 7.87 4.80
N ARG A 216 -23.75 6.99 5.07
CA ARG A 216 -23.10 6.89 6.39
C ARG A 216 -21.59 6.67 6.25
N PRO A 217 -20.73 7.43 6.96
CA PRO A 217 -19.28 7.34 6.80
C PRO A 217 -18.62 6.29 7.73
N PRO A 218 -17.42 5.80 7.39
CA PRO A 218 -16.95 5.38 6.06
C PRO A 218 -17.29 3.89 5.79
N GLN A 219 -16.77 3.33 4.70
CA GLN A 219 -16.99 1.95 4.20
C GLN A 219 -17.10 0.89 5.32
N SER A 220 -18.27 0.25 5.46
CA SER A 220 -18.53 -0.79 6.46
C SER A 220 -18.03 -2.18 6.02
N LYS A 221 -16.70 -2.36 6.01
CA LYS A 221 -16.01 -3.63 5.71
C LYS A 221 -16.10 -4.65 6.89
N ARG A 222 -17.23 -5.38 7.02
CA ARG A 222 -17.34 -6.86 7.33
C ARG A 222 -17.69 -7.50 8.72
N ASP A 223 -18.87 -8.14 8.82
CA ASP A 223 -19.29 -9.38 9.58
C ASP A 223 -20.75 -9.73 9.14
N ALA A 224 -21.27 -10.95 9.33
CA ALA A 224 -22.44 -11.46 8.57
C ALA A 224 -23.69 -10.54 8.66
N MET A 225 -24.27 -10.27 7.49
CA MET A 225 -25.15 -9.10 7.28
C MET A 225 -26.49 -9.22 8.01
N ARG A 226 -26.81 -8.26 8.89
CA ARG A 226 -28.12 -8.23 9.60
C ARG A 226 -29.30 -7.94 8.68
N ASP A 227 -29.10 -7.08 7.67
CA ASP A 227 -30.19 -6.64 6.80
C ASP A 227 -30.55 -7.72 5.76
N GLN A 228 -31.72 -8.35 5.97
CA GLN A 228 -32.20 -9.45 5.15
C GLN A 228 -32.61 -9.03 3.73
N MET A 229 -32.81 -7.72 3.45
CA MET A 229 -33.22 -7.22 2.13
C MET A 229 -32.13 -7.49 1.07
N TYR A 230 -30.87 -7.37 1.51
CA TYR A 230 -29.66 -7.61 0.74
C TYR A 230 -29.32 -9.11 0.60
N LEU A 231 -30.10 -10.04 1.16
CA LEU A 231 -29.89 -11.47 0.91
C LEU A 231 -30.55 -11.92 -0.39
N TRP A 232 -30.09 -13.03 -0.94
CA TRP A 232 -30.79 -13.76 -2.01
C TRP A 232 -31.95 -14.57 -1.39
N ILE A 233 -33.00 -13.89 -0.91
CA ILE A 233 -34.05 -14.47 -0.05
C ILE A 233 -34.81 -15.67 -0.66
N ASP A 234 -34.77 -15.84 -1.98
CA ASP A 234 -35.27 -17.01 -2.70
C ASP A 234 -34.36 -18.25 -2.61
N ARG A 235 -33.16 -18.09 -2.04
CA ARG A 235 -32.02 -19.03 -2.03
C ARG A 235 -31.48 -19.39 -3.42
N VAL A 236 -32.07 -18.85 -4.48
CA VAL A 236 -31.63 -18.97 -5.86
C VAL A 236 -30.77 -17.77 -6.24
N VAL A 237 -29.57 -18.04 -6.75
CA VAL A 237 -28.60 -17.05 -7.22
C VAL A 237 -28.37 -17.26 -8.72
N PRO A 238 -29.03 -16.48 -9.59
CA PRO A 238 -28.82 -16.58 -11.03
C PRO A 238 -27.41 -16.05 -11.40
N TYR A 239 -26.76 -16.66 -12.39
CA TYR A 239 -25.41 -16.26 -12.80
C TYR A 239 -25.15 -16.30 -14.31
N VAL A 240 -24.17 -15.51 -14.74
CA VAL A 240 -23.54 -15.50 -16.07
C VAL A 240 -22.03 -15.54 -15.90
N ILE A 241 -21.35 -16.45 -16.61
CA ILE A 241 -19.88 -16.44 -16.71
C ILE A 241 -19.50 -15.74 -18.02
N ASP A 242 -18.70 -14.67 -17.94
CA ASP A 242 -18.21 -13.96 -19.12
C ASP A 242 -17.32 -14.87 -19.99
N PRO A 243 -17.43 -14.86 -21.34
CA PRO A 243 -16.59 -15.66 -22.24
C PRO A 243 -15.07 -15.50 -22.05
N ALA A 244 -14.60 -14.40 -21.44
CA ALA A 244 -13.21 -14.24 -21.03
C ALA A 244 -12.75 -15.30 -20.00
N LEU A 245 -13.64 -15.74 -19.12
CA LEU A 245 -13.37 -16.71 -18.03
C LEU A 245 -13.61 -18.18 -18.43
N LYS A 246 -13.89 -18.47 -19.71
CA LYS A 246 -14.26 -19.81 -20.21
C LYS A 246 -13.31 -20.94 -19.73
N ASP A 247 -12.01 -20.66 -19.62
CA ASP A 247 -10.97 -21.64 -19.28
C ASP A 247 -10.90 -21.91 -17.75
N GLY A 248 -11.68 -21.18 -16.95
CA GLY A 248 -11.91 -21.40 -15.51
C GLY A 248 -13.33 -21.83 -15.15
N THR A 249 -14.22 -22.05 -16.14
CA THR A 249 -15.65 -22.38 -15.93
C THR A 249 -15.85 -23.55 -14.98
N ASP A 250 -15.10 -24.64 -15.16
CA ASP A 250 -15.20 -25.84 -14.32
C ASP A 250 -14.89 -25.53 -12.85
N THR A 251 -13.84 -24.73 -12.58
CA THR A 251 -13.47 -24.28 -11.23
C THR A 251 -14.53 -23.40 -10.59
N ILE A 252 -15.20 -22.54 -11.38
CA ILE A 252 -16.30 -21.69 -10.91
C ILE A 252 -17.52 -22.55 -10.55
N VAL A 253 -17.85 -23.53 -11.39
CA VAL A 253 -18.93 -24.50 -11.14
C VAL A 253 -18.63 -25.37 -9.91
N ASP A 254 -17.39 -25.84 -9.74
CA ASP A 254 -16.98 -26.61 -8.55
C ASP A 254 -17.04 -25.77 -7.26
N ALA A 255 -16.72 -24.47 -7.31
CA ALA A 255 -16.86 -23.55 -6.18
C ALA A 255 -18.34 -23.34 -5.80
N MET A 256 -19.20 -23.10 -6.78
CA MET A 256 -20.66 -23.03 -6.56
C MET A 256 -21.19 -24.36 -6.00
N ASN A 257 -20.76 -25.51 -6.54
CA ASN A 257 -21.16 -26.84 -6.08
C ASN A 257 -20.79 -27.11 -4.61
N GLU A 258 -19.65 -26.62 -4.10
CA GLU A 258 -19.32 -26.77 -2.68
C GLU A 258 -20.32 -26.03 -1.78
N ILE A 259 -20.62 -24.77 -2.11
CA ILE A 259 -21.61 -23.95 -1.39
C ILE A 259 -23.02 -24.58 -1.45
N GLN A 260 -23.42 -25.14 -2.59
CA GLN A 260 -24.69 -25.87 -2.74
C GLN A 260 -24.71 -27.19 -1.94
N SER A 261 -23.59 -27.90 -1.85
CA SER A 261 -23.51 -29.16 -1.09
C SER A 261 -23.56 -28.94 0.42
N ALA A 262 -23.17 -27.75 0.87
CA ALA A 262 -23.12 -27.38 2.27
C ALA A 262 -24.33 -26.56 2.77
N SER A 263 -25.26 -26.17 1.90
CA SER A 263 -26.35 -25.25 2.26
C SER A 263 -27.62 -25.44 1.41
N CYS A 264 -28.62 -24.58 1.62
CA CYS A 264 -29.81 -24.50 0.79
C CYS A 264 -29.71 -23.52 -0.40
N ILE A 265 -28.55 -22.87 -0.61
CA ILE A 265 -28.30 -22.01 -1.77
C ILE A 265 -28.27 -22.83 -3.06
N GLN A 266 -28.80 -22.29 -4.15
CA GLN A 266 -28.77 -22.89 -5.49
C GLN A 266 -28.31 -21.85 -6.52
N PHE A 267 -27.22 -22.12 -7.24
CA PHE A 267 -26.75 -21.29 -8.34
C PHE A 267 -27.34 -21.80 -9.65
N VAL A 268 -28.00 -20.91 -10.41
CA VAL A 268 -28.67 -21.28 -11.66
C VAL A 268 -28.16 -20.43 -12.83
N PRO A 269 -28.04 -20.97 -14.05
CA PRO A 269 -27.81 -20.15 -15.23
C PRO A 269 -28.90 -19.07 -15.36
N TYR A 270 -28.50 -17.85 -15.69
CA TYR A 270 -29.43 -16.73 -15.85
C TYR A 270 -30.43 -16.96 -16.99
N THR A 271 -31.71 -16.72 -16.72
CA THR A 271 -32.83 -16.91 -17.67
C THR A 271 -33.81 -15.73 -17.72
N GLY A 272 -33.45 -14.56 -17.16
CA GLY A 272 -34.30 -13.36 -17.16
C GLY A 272 -34.82 -12.91 -15.78
N GLN A 273 -34.15 -13.30 -14.70
CA GLN A 273 -34.43 -12.81 -13.34
C GLN A 273 -34.10 -11.31 -13.19
N SER A 274 -34.63 -10.62 -12.16
CA SER A 274 -34.35 -9.19 -11.95
C SER A 274 -32.87 -8.91 -11.60
N ASN A 275 -32.22 -9.85 -10.92
CA ASN A 275 -30.87 -9.70 -10.39
C ASN A 275 -30.07 -10.99 -10.59
N TRP A 276 -28.79 -10.84 -10.93
CA TRP A 276 -27.88 -11.97 -11.15
C TRP A 276 -26.41 -11.58 -10.93
N ILE A 277 -25.54 -12.56 -10.74
CA ILE A 277 -24.09 -12.38 -10.69
C ILE A 277 -23.52 -12.49 -12.11
N LYS A 278 -22.61 -11.59 -12.47
CA LYS A 278 -21.80 -11.68 -13.68
C LYS A 278 -20.33 -11.88 -13.28
N PHE A 279 -19.79 -13.07 -13.49
CA PHE A 279 -18.36 -13.33 -13.29
C PHE A 279 -17.57 -12.67 -14.43
N VAL A 280 -16.57 -11.83 -14.10
CA VAL A 280 -15.78 -11.05 -15.07
C VAL A 280 -14.27 -11.16 -14.86
N SER A 281 -13.49 -10.94 -15.92
CA SER A 281 -12.02 -10.96 -15.90
C SER A 281 -11.42 -9.57 -15.69
N SER A 282 -11.84 -8.88 -14.63
CA SER A 282 -11.37 -7.53 -14.28
C SER A 282 -10.05 -7.57 -13.48
N SER A 283 -9.56 -6.41 -12.99
CA SER A 283 -8.40 -6.39 -12.09
C SER A 283 -8.80 -6.86 -10.68
N GLY A 284 -7.87 -7.52 -9.99
CA GLY A 284 -8.10 -8.11 -8.66
C GLY A 284 -9.16 -9.22 -8.64
N CYS A 285 -9.46 -9.70 -7.42
CA CYS A 285 -10.60 -10.58 -7.15
C CYS A 285 -11.48 -9.87 -6.12
N TRP A 286 -12.77 -9.71 -6.42
CA TRP A 286 -13.71 -8.97 -5.57
C TRP A 286 -15.16 -9.28 -5.94
N SER A 287 -16.07 -9.00 -5.00
CA SER A 287 -17.53 -9.06 -5.19
C SER A 287 -18.19 -7.92 -4.42
N SER A 288 -19.36 -7.47 -4.91
CA SER A 288 -20.32 -6.76 -4.05
C SER A 288 -20.77 -7.69 -2.90
N VAL A 289 -21.02 -7.13 -1.72
CA VAL A 289 -21.53 -7.92 -0.59
C VAL A 289 -23.06 -7.93 -0.61
N GLY A 290 -23.64 -9.13 -0.62
CA GLY A 290 -25.07 -9.32 -0.78
C GLY A 290 -25.58 -9.04 -2.20
N ARG A 291 -26.90 -9.13 -2.36
CA ARG A 291 -27.69 -8.83 -3.56
C ARG A 291 -27.98 -7.32 -3.66
N LYS A 292 -27.72 -6.71 -4.83
CA LYS A 292 -28.16 -5.34 -5.16
C LYS A 292 -29.68 -5.26 -5.39
N PHE A 293 -30.48 -5.39 -4.33
CA PHE A 293 -31.95 -5.58 -4.43
C PHE A 293 -32.73 -4.34 -4.94
N TRP A 294 -32.18 -3.13 -4.81
CA TRP A 294 -32.87 -1.85 -5.08
C TRP A 294 -32.87 -1.46 -6.56
N VAL A 295 -32.10 -2.16 -7.41
CA VAL A 295 -32.03 -1.93 -8.85
C VAL A 295 -32.03 -3.27 -9.57
N SER A 296 -32.74 -3.39 -10.69
CA SER A 296 -32.66 -4.60 -11.53
C SER A 296 -31.41 -4.54 -12.43
N GLY A 297 -30.68 -5.63 -12.51
CA GLY A 297 -29.42 -5.72 -13.26
C GLY A 297 -28.44 -6.74 -12.69
N TYR A 298 -27.27 -6.86 -13.32
CA TYR A 298 -26.18 -7.67 -12.80
C TYR A 298 -25.37 -6.93 -11.73
N GLN A 299 -24.81 -7.70 -10.82
CA GLN A 299 -23.65 -7.29 -10.03
C GLN A 299 -22.42 -8.07 -10.50
N GLU A 300 -21.29 -7.38 -10.67
CA GLU A 300 -20.05 -8.04 -11.09
C GLU A 300 -19.33 -8.72 -9.92
N LEU A 301 -18.66 -9.82 -10.25
CA LEU A 301 -17.74 -10.55 -9.40
C LEU A 301 -16.46 -10.77 -10.22
N SER A 302 -15.37 -10.11 -9.84
CA SER A 302 -14.10 -10.21 -10.56
C SER A 302 -13.33 -11.47 -10.19
N LEU A 303 -12.89 -12.19 -11.21
CA LEU A 303 -11.94 -13.29 -11.14
C LEU A 303 -10.77 -13.00 -12.09
N GLY A 304 -10.00 -11.96 -11.77
CA GLY A 304 -8.81 -11.55 -12.52
C GLY A 304 -7.66 -12.55 -12.54
N SER A 305 -6.51 -12.11 -13.06
CA SER A 305 -5.31 -12.93 -13.19
C SER A 305 -4.80 -13.43 -11.82
N GLY A 306 -4.94 -14.73 -11.57
CA GLY A 306 -4.56 -15.38 -10.30
C GLY A 306 -5.74 -15.71 -9.38
N CYS A 307 -6.98 -15.32 -9.73
CA CYS A 307 -8.17 -15.53 -8.92
C CYS A 307 -8.87 -16.88 -9.15
N LEU A 308 -8.52 -17.61 -10.22
CA LEU A 308 -9.16 -18.87 -10.63
C LEU A 308 -8.75 -20.09 -9.79
N PHE A 309 -8.74 -19.95 -8.46
CA PHE A 309 -8.58 -21.04 -7.49
C PHE A 309 -9.90 -21.21 -6.72
N LYS A 310 -10.32 -22.46 -6.50
CA LYS A 310 -11.65 -22.79 -5.94
C LYS A 310 -11.99 -22.00 -4.67
N GLY A 311 -11.08 -21.96 -3.68
CA GLY A 311 -11.33 -21.25 -2.42
C GLY A 311 -11.39 -19.72 -2.54
N ILE A 312 -10.73 -19.11 -3.54
CA ILE A 312 -10.90 -17.68 -3.85
C ILE A 312 -12.29 -17.43 -4.44
N ILE A 313 -12.75 -18.31 -5.34
CA ILE A 313 -14.09 -18.20 -5.92
C ILE A 313 -15.16 -18.41 -4.84
N ILE A 314 -14.96 -19.35 -3.89
CA ILE A 314 -15.84 -19.52 -2.72
C ILE A 314 -15.86 -18.25 -1.85
N HIS A 315 -14.71 -17.62 -1.61
CA HIS A 315 -14.60 -16.37 -0.84
C HIS A 315 -15.41 -15.23 -1.49
N GLU A 316 -15.26 -15.00 -2.80
CA GLU A 316 -16.03 -13.97 -3.51
C GLU A 316 -17.52 -14.33 -3.67
N LEU A 317 -17.86 -15.61 -3.76
CA LEU A 317 -19.26 -16.05 -3.74
C LEU A 317 -19.90 -15.84 -2.36
N LEU A 318 -19.19 -16.14 -1.27
CA LEU A 318 -19.66 -15.82 0.08
C LEU A 318 -19.90 -14.32 0.24
N HIS A 319 -19.05 -13.45 -0.33
CA HIS A 319 -19.36 -12.02 -0.43
C HIS A 319 -20.68 -11.76 -1.15
N SER A 320 -20.88 -12.27 -2.36
CA SER A 320 -22.15 -12.11 -3.07
C SER A 320 -23.38 -12.60 -2.28
N LEU A 321 -23.20 -13.55 -1.34
CA LEU A 321 -24.22 -14.11 -0.47
C LEU A 321 -24.48 -13.30 0.82
N GLY A 322 -23.74 -12.22 1.10
CA GLY A 322 -23.90 -11.42 2.31
C GLY A 322 -22.89 -11.69 3.42
N PHE A 323 -21.88 -12.52 3.16
CA PHE A 323 -20.73 -12.72 4.03
C PHE A 323 -19.63 -11.72 3.74
N TYR A 324 -18.66 -11.75 4.63
CA TYR A 324 -17.86 -10.60 5.01
C TYR A 324 -16.66 -11.18 5.79
N HIS A 325 -15.46 -10.58 5.71
CA HIS A 325 -14.26 -11.14 6.38
C HIS A 325 -14.36 -11.26 7.90
N GLU A 326 -13.86 -12.38 8.41
CA GLU A 326 -13.84 -12.71 9.85
C GLU A 326 -12.97 -11.75 10.68
N GLN A 327 -11.82 -11.30 10.16
CA GLN A 327 -10.93 -10.40 10.92
C GLN A 327 -11.50 -8.99 11.18
N SER A 328 -12.67 -8.68 10.64
CA SER A 328 -13.34 -7.38 10.81
C SER A 328 -14.51 -7.42 11.79
N ARG A 329 -14.88 -8.59 12.34
CA ARG A 329 -15.93 -8.72 13.36
C ARG A 329 -15.76 -7.72 14.49
N TYR A 330 -16.88 -7.26 15.04
CA TYR A 330 -16.88 -6.31 16.15
C TYR A 330 -16.14 -6.86 17.40
N ASP A 331 -16.19 -8.18 17.60
CA ASP A 331 -15.50 -8.92 18.68
C ASP A 331 -14.06 -9.37 18.36
N ARG A 332 -13.52 -9.04 17.17
CA ARG A 332 -12.25 -9.62 16.68
C ARG A 332 -11.05 -9.32 17.57
N ASP A 333 -11.02 -8.19 18.28
CA ASP A 333 -9.93 -7.81 19.18
C ASP A 333 -9.87 -8.67 20.47
N GLU A 334 -10.88 -9.50 20.74
CA GLU A 334 -10.80 -10.54 21.78
C GLU A 334 -10.07 -11.80 21.29
N ASN A 335 -9.87 -11.91 19.97
CA ASN A 335 -9.41 -13.12 19.29
C ASN A 335 -8.08 -12.95 18.54
N VAL A 336 -7.83 -11.77 17.95
CA VAL A 336 -6.62 -11.44 17.17
C VAL A 336 -6.00 -10.09 17.56
N GLU A 337 -4.68 -9.96 17.44
CA GLU A 337 -3.97 -8.66 17.48
C GLU A 337 -3.63 -8.20 16.06
N ILE A 338 -3.94 -6.94 15.75
CA ILE A 338 -3.58 -6.29 14.49
C ILE A 338 -2.32 -5.45 14.68
N PHE A 339 -1.26 -5.74 13.92
CA PHE A 339 -0.02 -4.98 13.92
C PHE A 339 -0.07 -3.83 12.92
N TRP A 340 -0.77 -2.75 13.30
CA TRP A 340 -0.91 -1.52 12.50
C TRP A 340 0.43 -0.94 12.03
N GLU A 341 1.52 -1.12 12.81
CA GLU A 341 2.87 -0.72 12.38
C GLU A 341 3.35 -1.41 11.10
N ASN A 342 2.92 -2.66 10.87
CA ASN A 342 3.32 -3.51 9.74
C ASN A 342 2.44 -3.31 8.50
N ILE A 343 1.35 -2.53 8.56
CA ILE A 343 0.40 -2.32 7.46
C ILE A 343 0.63 -0.93 6.82
N PRO A 344 0.70 -0.76 5.49
CA PRO A 344 0.73 0.55 4.81
C PRO A 344 -0.47 1.40 5.21
N GLU A 345 -0.28 2.70 5.43
CA GLU A 345 -1.35 3.60 5.88
C GLU A 345 -2.54 3.62 4.90
N THR A 346 -2.25 3.55 3.59
CA THR A 346 -3.22 3.34 2.50
C THR A 346 -4.11 2.10 2.68
N ASN A 347 -3.62 1.06 3.33
CA ASN A 347 -4.28 -0.25 3.45
C ASN A 347 -4.76 -0.56 4.87
N GLN A 348 -4.59 0.35 5.83
CA GLN A 348 -5.08 0.14 7.21
C GLN A 348 -6.61 0.02 7.26
N HIS A 349 -7.34 0.66 6.36
CA HIS A 349 -8.79 0.59 6.28
C HIS A 349 -9.34 -0.84 6.01
N ASN A 350 -8.49 -1.75 5.50
CA ASN A 350 -8.82 -3.16 5.30
C ASN A 350 -8.88 -3.97 6.62
N PHE A 351 -8.55 -3.34 7.75
CA PHE A 351 -8.47 -3.93 9.09
C PHE A 351 -9.34 -3.18 10.12
N ASP A 352 -10.14 -2.19 9.72
CA ASP A 352 -11.04 -1.51 10.66
C ASP A 352 -12.23 -2.41 11.04
N ARG A 353 -12.58 -2.45 12.33
CA ARG A 353 -13.67 -3.27 12.88
C ARG A 353 -15.04 -2.79 12.42
N GLN A 354 -16.03 -3.67 12.47
CA GLN A 354 -17.41 -3.31 12.18
C GLN A 354 -18.24 -2.80 13.34
N LYS A 355 -19.21 -1.98 12.94
CA LYS A 355 -20.29 -1.46 13.76
C LYS A 355 -21.34 -2.58 13.90
N GLU A 356 -21.42 -3.18 15.08
CA GLU A 356 -22.34 -4.26 15.48
C GLU A 356 -23.81 -4.07 15.02
N LEU A 357 -24.26 -2.82 14.84
CA LEU A 357 -25.56 -2.48 14.25
C LEU A 357 -25.79 -2.96 12.81
N ARG A 358 -24.74 -3.22 12.01
CA ARG A 358 -24.83 -3.69 10.62
C ARG A 358 -24.63 -5.22 10.49
N VAL A 359 -24.06 -5.86 11.51
CA VAL A 359 -23.40 -7.17 11.39
C VAL A 359 -23.67 -8.08 12.60
N SER A 360 -23.71 -9.38 12.40
CA SER A 360 -23.96 -10.37 13.45
C SER A 360 -23.15 -11.64 13.21
N GLY A 361 -22.37 -12.07 14.21
CA GLY A 361 -21.75 -13.40 14.21
C GLY A 361 -22.74 -14.57 14.32
N LEU A 362 -24.06 -14.33 14.29
CA LEU A 362 -25.14 -15.34 14.34
C LEU A 362 -25.03 -16.30 15.55
N GLY A 363 -24.54 -15.81 16.69
CA GLY A 363 -24.26 -16.60 17.89
C GLY A 363 -22.99 -17.48 17.81
N THR A 364 -22.27 -17.48 16.68
CA THR A 364 -21.08 -18.31 16.46
C THR A 364 -19.79 -17.71 17.03
N GLN A 365 -18.86 -18.57 17.44
CA GLN A 365 -17.53 -18.16 17.91
C GLN A 365 -16.66 -17.64 16.76
N TYR A 366 -15.55 -16.98 17.11
CA TYR A 366 -14.60 -16.43 16.14
C TYR A 366 -13.78 -17.54 15.45
N ASP A 367 -13.93 -17.68 14.13
CA ASP A 367 -13.30 -18.75 13.36
C ASP A 367 -12.02 -18.33 12.65
N ALA A 368 -10.90 -18.57 13.33
CA ALA A 368 -9.56 -18.42 12.78
C ALA A 368 -9.28 -19.27 11.51
N GLN A 369 -10.09 -20.29 11.20
CA GLN A 369 -9.99 -21.11 9.98
C GLN A 369 -11.02 -20.75 8.90
N SER A 370 -11.87 -19.75 9.11
CA SER A 370 -12.86 -19.30 8.12
C SER A 370 -12.15 -18.97 6.81
N ILE A 371 -12.73 -19.39 5.69
CA ILE A 371 -12.23 -19.00 4.36
C ILE A 371 -12.34 -17.48 4.14
N MET A 372 -13.15 -16.80 4.96
CA MET A 372 -13.32 -15.35 4.98
C MET A 372 -12.25 -14.63 5.80
N HIS A 373 -11.38 -15.34 6.54
CA HIS A 373 -10.30 -14.71 7.32
C HIS A 373 -9.12 -14.27 6.42
N TYR A 374 -8.44 -13.16 6.75
CA TYR A 374 -7.17 -12.76 6.13
C TYR A 374 -5.98 -13.58 6.61
N GLY A 375 -4.97 -13.72 5.74
CA GLY A 375 -3.71 -14.39 6.08
C GLY A 375 -2.85 -13.60 7.07
N LYS A 376 -1.97 -14.31 7.81
CA LYS A 376 -1.04 -13.77 8.83
C LYS A 376 -0.19 -12.57 8.35
N PHE A 377 0.02 -12.43 7.04
CA PHE A 377 0.85 -11.40 6.39
C PHE A 377 0.09 -10.54 5.35
N ALA A 378 -1.24 -10.55 5.36
CA ALA A 378 -2.04 -9.74 4.44
C ALA A 378 -1.67 -8.24 4.55
N PHE A 379 -1.46 -7.57 3.42
CA PHE A 379 -1.06 -6.16 3.34
C PHE A 379 0.19 -5.79 4.16
N ALA A 380 1.14 -6.71 4.36
CA ALA A 380 2.37 -6.40 5.08
C ALA A 380 3.31 -5.48 4.28
N LYS A 381 3.78 -4.37 4.91
CA LYS A 381 4.91 -3.54 4.46
C LYS A 381 6.19 -4.35 4.28
N ASP A 382 6.35 -5.36 5.12
CA ASP A 382 7.49 -6.27 5.20
C ASP A 382 6.93 -7.69 5.26
N PRO A 383 7.03 -8.49 4.18
CA PRO A 383 6.45 -9.85 4.12
C PRO A 383 6.98 -10.83 5.17
N SER A 384 8.04 -10.50 5.91
CA SER A 384 8.53 -11.30 7.05
C SER A 384 7.79 -11.01 8.37
N LYS A 385 7.00 -9.93 8.44
CA LYS A 385 6.34 -9.47 9.67
C LYS A 385 4.82 -9.64 9.59
N PRO A 386 4.18 -10.31 10.57
CA PRO A 386 2.75 -10.54 10.53
C PRO A 386 1.97 -9.23 10.73
N THR A 387 0.83 -9.12 10.06
CA THR A 387 -0.15 -8.03 10.24
C THR A 387 -1.31 -8.45 11.14
N ILE A 388 -1.57 -9.76 11.25
CA ILE A 388 -2.59 -10.35 12.14
C ILE A 388 -1.97 -11.58 12.84
N VAL A 389 -2.21 -11.75 14.14
CA VAL A 389 -1.96 -13.01 14.86
C VAL A 389 -3.10 -13.34 15.82
N LYS A 390 -3.36 -14.63 16.09
CA LYS A 390 -4.34 -15.06 17.10
C LYS A 390 -3.79 -14.86 18.51
N LEU A 391 -4.55 -14.20 19.39
CA LEU A 391 -4.11 -13.83 20.75
C LEU A 391 -3.79 -15.04 21.63
N SER A 392 -4.56 -16.13 21.52
CA SER A 392 -4.38 -17.34 22.31
C SER A 392 -3.25 -18.25 21.83
N ASN A 393 -2.82 -18.12 20.57
CA ASN A 393 -1.63 -18.77 20.02
C ASN A 393 -1.20 -18.07 18.72
N PRO A 394 -0.14 -17.23 18.73
CA PRO A 394 0.33 -16.52 17.54
C PRO A 394 0.78 -17.42 16.37
N GLU A 395 1.07 -18.70 16.63
CA GLU A 395 1.43 -19.69 15.60
C GLU A 395 0.25 -20.48 15.05
N THR A 396 -0.99 -20.11 15.39
CA THR A 396 -2.17 -20.56 14.64
C THR A 396 -2.09 -20.06 13.19
N SER A 397 -2.14 -20.98 12.23
CA SER A 397 -2.33 -20.64 10.81
C SER A 397 -3.70 -19.98 10.62
N ILE A 398 -3.78 -18.92 9.84
CA ILE A 398 -5.01 -18.15 9.59
C ILE A 398 -5.10 -17.74 8.12
N GLY A 399 -6.33 -17.62 7.60
CA GLY A 399 -6.60 -17.23 6.21
C GLY A 399 -6.32 -18.33 5.19
N GLN A 400 -6.81 -19.53 5.45
CA GLN A 400 -6.82 -20.63 4.48
C GLN A 400 -7.69 -20.32 3.24
N ARG A 401 -7.40 -20.96 2.11
CA ARG A 401 -8.09 -20.76 0.82
C ARG A 401 -8.39 -22.09 0.11
N ASP A 402 -8.65 -23.13 0.89
CA ASP A 402 -8.83 -24.50 0.41
C ASP A 402 -10.31 -24.91 0.31
N HIS A 403 -11.12 -24.63 1.34
CA HIS A 403 -12.51 -25.09 1.47
C HIS A 403 -13.30 -24.29 2.52
N LEU A 404 -14.63 -24.41 2.55
CA LEU A 404 -15.46 -23.88 3.64
C LEU A 404 -15.10 -24.51 5.00
N SER A 405 -14.89 -23.70 6.04
CA SER A 405 -14.81 -24.18 7.42
C SER A 405 -16.18 -24.68 7.92
N ASP A 406 -16.23 -25.38 9.05
CA ASP A 406 -17.52 -25.81 9.60
C ASP A 406 -18.36 -24.62 10.13
N THR A 407 -17.71 -23.56 10.62
CA THR A 407 -18.39 -22.32 11.01
C THR A 407 -18.87 -21.52 9.79
N ASP A 408 -18.12 -21.48 8.68
CA ASP A 408 -18.59 -20.88 7.41
C ASP A 408 -19.92 -21.54 6.96
N LYS A 409 -20.01 -22.87 7.09
CA LYS A 409 -21.22 -23.65 6.74
C LYS A 409 -22.35 -23.39 7.73
N GLU A 410 -22.08 -23.38 9.03
CA GLU A 410 -23.07 -23.10 10.07
C GLU A 410 -23.69 -21.71 9.88
N GLN A 411 -22.85 -20.66 9.79
CA GLN A 411 -23.30 -19.30 9.55
C GLN A 411 -24.12 -19.17 8.26
N LEU A 412 -23.68 -19.78 7.15
CA LEU A 412 -24.40 -19.78 5.87
C LEU A 412 -25.81 -20.40 6.00
N ASN A 413 -25.92 -21.52 6.72
CA ASN A 413 -27.21 -22.17 6.94
C ASN A 413 -28.12 -21.38 7.91
N LEU A 414 -27.55 -20.71 8.91
CA LEU A 414 -28.28 -19.82 9.81
C LEU A 414 -28.81 -18.59 9.07
N LEU A 415 -27.95 -17.87 8.35
CA LEU A 415 -28.29 -16.64 7.61
C LEU A 415 -29.42 -16.86 6.60
N TYR A 416 -29.39 -17.97 5.87
CA TYR A 416 -30.42 -18.33 4.91
C TYR A 416 -31.55 -19.21 5.48
N SER A 417 -31.59 -19.44 6.80
CA SER A 417 -32.59 -20.29 7.49
C SER A 417 -32.77 -21.68 6.86
N CYS A 418 -31.68 -22.28 6.36
CA CYS A 418 -31.70 -23.50 5.57
C CYS A 418 -32.22 -24.74 6.31
N THR A 419 -32.22 -24.70 7.64
CA THR A 419 -32.79 -25.73 8.52
C THR A 419 -34.31 -25.65 8.68
N SER A 420 -34.97 -24.60 8.16
CA SER A 420 -36.44 -24.50 8.16
C SER A 420 -37.08 -25.59 7.30
N THR A 421 -37.90 -26.44 7.92
CA THR A 421 -38.71 -27.44 7.23
C THR A 421 -39.82 -26.82 6.39
N ASP A 422 -40.37 -25.69 6.85
CA ASP A 422 -41.35 -24.94 6.09
C ASP A 422 -40.66 -24.12 4.99
N LYS A 423 -41.11 -24.33 3.75
CA LYS A 423 -40.72 -23.56 2.55
C LYS A 423 -41.80 -22.56 2.12
N GLN A 424 -42.83 -22.34 2.95
CA GLN A 424 -43.99 -21.51 2.65
C GLN A 424 -44.35 -20.66 3.88
N GLY A 425 -43.65 -19.55 4.05
CA GLY A 425 -43.85 -18.64 5.18
C GLY A 425 -42.64 -17.76 5.45
N TRP A 426 -42.63 -17.14 6.63
CA TRP A 426 -41.50 -16.36 7.12
C TRP A 426 -40.34 -17.25 7.55
N SER A 427 -39.10 -16.79 7.32
CA SER A 427 -37.91 -17.32 7.99
C SER A 427 -38.03 -17.20 9.51
N ASN A 428 -37.12 -17.85 10.23
CA ASN A 428 -36.90 -17.49 11.62
C ASN A 428 -36.55 -15.99 11.71
N TRP A 429 -36.95 -15.36 12.82
CA TRP A 429 -36.48 -14.03 13.18
C TRP A 429 -34.96 -14.06 13.40
N SER A 430 -34.25 -13.04 12.93
CA SER A 430 -32.88 -12.77 13.35
C SER A 430 -32.83 -12.54 14.86
N GLU A 431 -31.63 -12.65 15.43
CA GLU A 431 -31.36 -11.99 16.71
C GLU A 431 -31.60 -10.49 16.58
N TYR A 432 -32.00 -9.87 17.69
CA TYR A 432 -32.04 -8.41 17.78
C TYR A 432 -30.64 -7.82 17.59
N GLY A 433 -30.56 -6.68 16.91
CA GLY A 433 -29.39 -5.82 16.94
C GLY A 433 -29.09 -5.30 18.36
N PRO A 434 -27.88 -4.73 18.59
CA PRO A 434 -27.61 -3.99 19.80
C PRO A 434 -28.58 -2.81 19.93
N CYS A 435 -28.79 -2.37 21.18
CA CYS A 435 -29.65 -1.23 21.44
C CYS A 435 -29.01 0.07 20.92
N THR A 436 -29.81 0.97 20.33
CA THR A 436 -29.40 2.32 19.97
C THR A 436 -29.53 3.27 21.16
N LYS A 437 -28.99 4.49 21.04
CA LYS A 437 -29.04 5.50 22.11
C LYS A 437 -30.46 5.97 22.43
N GLU A 438 -31.38 5.79 21.48
CA GLU A 438 -32.80 6.11 21.57
C GLU A 438 -33.61 4.98 22.26
N GLY A 439 -32.94 3.96 22.81
CA GLY A 439 -33.58 2.83 23.49
C GLY A 439 -34.32 1.90 22.54
N ARG A 440 -33.87 1.79 21.28
CA ARG A 440 -34.49 0.98 20.22
C ARG A 440 -33.56 -0.14 19.77
N ARG A 441 -34.10 -1.29 19.38
CA ARG A 441 -33.37 -2.34 18.65
C ARG A 441 -34.29 -3.03 17.66
N GLU A 442 -33.74 -3.45 16.54
CA GLU A 442 -34.50 -4.05 15.44
C GLU A 442 -34.03 -5.50 15.19
N ARG A 443 -34.96 -6.33 14.72
CA ARG A 443 -34.70 -7.63 14.10
C ARG A 443 -35.52 -7.78 12.84
N SER A 444 -35.14 -8.71 11.97
CA SER A 444 -35.75 -8.89 10.65
C SER A 444 -35.90 -10.36 10.29
N ARG A 445 -36.78 -10.64 9.32
CA ARG A 445 -37.05 -11.96 8.75
C ARG A 445 -37.48 -11.80 7.29
N PHE A 446 -37.30 -12.83 6.47
CA PHE A 446 -37.65 -12.79 5.04
C PHE A 446 -38.72 -13.81 4.66
N CYS A 447 -39.48 -13.49 3.61
CA CYS A 447 -40.53 -14.32 3.06
C CYS A 447 -39.91 -15.38 2.14
N MET A 448 -39.92 -16.63 2.60
CA MET A 448 -39.38 -17.79 1.88
C MET A 448 -40.32 -18.28 0.76
N HIS A 449 -41.50 -17.68 0.60
CA HIS A 449 -42.44 -18.02 -0.46
C HIS A 449 -41.83 -17.66 -1.85
N PRO A 450 -41.86 -18.57 -2.85
CA PRO A 450 -40.95 -18.51 -4.00
C PRO A 450 -41.43 -17.68 -5.21
N THR A 451 -42.61 -17.05 -5.14
CA THR A 451 -43.21 -16.32 -6.28
C THR A 451 -43.83 -14.99 -5.89
N ASP A 452 -44.65 -14.98 -4.83
CA ASP A 452 -45.18 -13.76 -4.21
C ASP A 452 -44.42 -13.49 -2.89
N LYS A 453 -43.80 -12.32 -2.77
CA LYS A 453 -43.07 -11.90 -1.55
C LYS A 453 -43.94 -11.19 -0.51
N THR A 454 -45.17 -10.82 -0.89
CA THR A 454 -46.16 -10.17 -0.04
C THR A 454 -47.15 -11.15 0.59
N SER A 455 -47.22 -12.39 0.12
CA SER A 455 -48.15 -13.42 0.60
C SER A 455 -47.81 -14.04 1.97
N CYS A 456 -46.67 -13.72 2.57
CA CYS A 456 -46.32 -14.24 3.89
C CYS A 456 -47.22 -13.61 4.98
N PRO A 457 -47.94 -14.41 5.79
CA PRO A 457 -49.04 -13.93 6.61
C PRO A 457 -48.56 -13.10 7.81
N ASN A 458 -49.38 -12.13 8.21
CA ASN A 458 -49.21 -11.33 9.43
C ASN A 458 -47.79 -10.72 9.60
N PRO A 459 -47.35 -9.84 8.68
CA PRO A 459 -46.14 -9.02 8.89
C PRO A 459 -46.31 -8.11 10.12
N THR A 460 -45.22 -7.88 10.84
CA THR A 460 -45.14 -6.92 11.95
C THR A 460 -44.94 -5.49 11.45
N ASN A 461 -44.20 -5.31 10.35
CA ASN A 461 -43.97 -4.05 9.67
C ASN A 461 -44.13 -4.23 8.14
N THR A 462 -45.06 -3.51 7.53
CA THR A 462 -45.32 -3.62 6.08
C THR A 462 -44.36 -2.80 5.21
N MET A 463 -43.53 -1.92 5.79
CA MET A 463 -42.68 -0.97 5.05
C MET A 463 -41.70 -1.63 4.08
N TYR A 464 -41.25 -2.86 4.36
CA TYR A 464 -40.30 -3.61 3.52
C TYR A 464 -40.91 -4.87 2.87
N LEU A 465 -42.23 -5.06 3.00
CA LEU A 465 -42.93 -6.26 2.54
C LEU A 465 -42.83 -6.47 1.01
N HIS A 466 -42.75 -5.38 0.23
CA HIS A 466 -42.52 -5.44 -1.21
C HIS A 466 -41.20 -6.16 -1.58
N TYR A 467 -40.17 -6.00 -0.76
CA TYR A 467 -38.87 -6.67 -0.91
C TYR A 467 -38.84 -8.06 -0.28
N GLY A 468 -39.96 -8.52 0.28
CA GLY A 468 -40.08 -9.80 0.98
C GLY A 468 -39.45 -9.82 2.36
N VAL A 469 -39.38 -8.67 3.05
CA VAL A 469 -38.81 -8.57 4.41
C VAL A 469 -39.83 -7.96 5.38
N ASP A 470 -39.84 -8.50 6.59
CA ASP A 470 -40.60 -8.00 7.74
C ASP A 470 -39.63 -7.68 8.89
N THR A 471 -39.92 -6.62 9.65
CA THR A 471 -39.04 -6.14 10.73
C THR A 471 -39.83 -5.84 12.01
N GLU A 472 -39.17 -6.05 13.14
CA GLU A 472 -39.73 -5.82 14.48
C GLU A 472 -38.78 -4.92 15.27
N VAL A 473 -39.29 -3.73 15.65
CA VAL A 473 -38.56 -2.76 16.46
C VAL A 473 -39.03 -2.86 17.91
N GLN A 474 -38.16 -3.28 18.80
CA GLN A 474 -38.38 -3.22 20.25
C GLN A 474 -37.90 -1.88 20.80
N THR A 475 -38.76 -1.21 21.58
CA THR A 475 -38.43 -0.01 22.35
C THR A 475 -38.17 -0.33 23.83
N GLY A 476 -37.52 0.58 24.54
CA GLY A 476 -37.22 0.44 25.96
C GLY A 476 -36.06 -0.51 26.29
N CYS A 477 -35.22 -0.86 25.31
CA CYS A 477 -33.97 -1.57 25.62
C CYS A 477 -32.97 -0.64 26.32
N ALA A 478 -32.11 -1.21 27.18
CA ALA A 478 -31.03 -0.46 27.80
C ALA A 478 -29.88 -0.28 26.80
N TYR A 479 -29.45 0.97 26.58
CA TYR A 479 -28.22 1.26 25.84
C TYR A 479 -26.99 0.98 26.72
N TYR A 480 -26.24 -0.04 26.37
CA TYR A 480 -24.85 -0.24 26.81
C TYR A 480 -23.96 -0.32 25.57
N GLN A 481 -22.73 0.15 25.71
CA GLN A 481 -21.69 0.08 24.70
C GLN A 481 -20.44 -0.36 25.43
N ASP A 482 -19.97 -1.56 25.12
CA ASP A 482 -18.76 -2.10 25.73
C ASP A 482 -17.52 -1.38 25.17
N GLY A 483 -16.48 -1.30 25.99
CA GLY A 483 -15.24 -0.65 25.63
C GLY A 483 -14.38 -1.55 24.75
N HIS A 484 -13.95 -1.04 23.61
CA HIS A 484 -12.95 -1.68 22.76
C HIS A 484 -11.66 -0.86 22.71
N TRP A 485 -10.55 -1.55 22.49
CA TRP A 485 -9.23 -0.95 22.48
C TRP A 485 -9.02 -0.08 21.23
N GLY A 486 -8.68 1.19 21.46
CA GLY A 486 -8.10 2.05 20.45
C GLY A 486 -6.72 1.56 20.00
N ARG A 487 -6.25 2.13 18.89
CA ARG A 487 -4.96 1.78 18.29
C ARG A 487 -3.82 1.93 19.30
N TRP A 488 -2.87 0.99 19.27
CA TRP A 488 -1.61 1.10 20.01
C TRP A 488 -0.86 2.36 19.61
N SER A 489 -0.23 3.03 20.59
CA SER A 489 0.78 4.04 20.33
C SER A 489 1.95 3.45 19.54
N SER A 490 2.71 4.32 18.86
CA SER A 490 4.08 3.99 18.48
C SER A 490 4.85 3.45 19.69
N TRP A 491 5.77 2.51 19.42
CA TRP A 491 6.73 2.06 20.44
C TRP A 491 7.58 3.25 20.90
N GLY A 492 7.66 3.44 22.22
CA GLY A 492 8.59 4.38 22.83
C GLY A 492 10.05 3.97 22.65
N SER A 493 10.95 4.88 23.02
CA SER A 493 12.40 4.62 23.04
C SER A 493 12.76 3.38 23.85
N CYS A 494 13.89 2.75 23.48
CA CYS A 494 14.48 1.70 24.31
C CYS A 494 14.93 2.29 25.66
N SER A 495 14.76 1.54 26.76
CA SER A 495 15.17 1.94 28.11
C SER A 495 16.70 2.03 28.29
N VAL A 496 17.47 1.62 27.29
CA VAL A 496 18.93 1.74 27.22
C VAL A 496 19.34 2.33 25.86
N THR A 497 20.51 2.96 25.80
CA THR A 497 21.11 3.48 24.57
C THR A 497 22.06 2.49 23.88
N CYS A 498 22.51 1.46 24.60
CA CYS A 498 23.40 0.39 24.12
C CYS A 498 23.02 -0.95 24.77
N ALA A 499 23.42 -2.07 24.15
CA ALA A 499 23.05 -3.44 24.55
C ALA A 499 21.53 -3.68 24.62
N PHE A 500 21.08 -4.58 25.52
CA PHE A 500 19.68 -5.01 25.62
C PHE A 500 18.88 -4.20 26.64
N GLY A 501 17.65 -3.84 26.27
CA GLY A 501 16.69 -3.22 27.17
C GLY A 501 15.24 -3.54 26.81
N THR A 502 14.35 -2.67 27.24
CA THR A 502 12.90 -2.78 27.07
C THR A 502 12.33 -1.51 26.46
N LYS A 503 11.40 -1.65 25.51
CA LYS A 503 10.58 -0.58 24.96
C LYS A 503 9.11 -0.88 25.29
N SER A 504 8.30 0.16 25.46
CA SER A 504 6.87 0.02 25.77
C SER A 504 5.99 0.80 24.79
N ARG A 505 4.73 0.39 24.68
CA ARG A 505 3.64 1.12 24.01
C ARG A 505 2.36 1.05 24.83
N THR A 506 1.47 2.03 24.64
CA THR A 506 0.22 2.15 25.40
C THR A 506 -0.97 2.25 24.46
N ARG A 507 -2.16 1.87 24.92
CA ARG A 507 -3.43 2.06 24.22
C ARG A 507 -4.53 2.46 25.20
N LYS A 508 -5.57 3.08 24.67
CA LYS A 508 -6.73 3.56 25.42
C LYS A 508 -7.95 2.71 25.12
N CYS A 509 -8.91 2.75 26.04
CA CYS A 509 -10.20 2.07 25.92
C CYS A 509 -11.21 3.09 25.37
N ASP A 510 -11.07 3.45 24.09
CA ASP A 510 -11.73 4.60 23.48
C ASP A 510 -12.24 4.39 22.03
N ASP A 511 -12.26 3.15 21.51
CA ASP A 511 -12.64 2.87 20.11
C ASP A 511 -13.67 1.71 19.95
N PRO A 512 -14.91 1.82 20.46
CA PRO A 512 -15.44 2.93 21.25
C PRO A 512 -15.05 2.87 22.73
N ALA A 513 -15.18 4.01 23.40
CA ALA A 513 -15.15 4.07 24.86
C ALA A 513 -16.37 3.36 25.47
N PRO A 514 -16.23 2.69 26.63
CA PRO A 514 -17.36 2.09 27.31
C PRO A 514 -18.37 3.17 27.77
N SER A 515 -19.66 2.89 27.64
CA SER A 515 -20.70 3.69 28.29
C SER A 515 -20.75 3.41 29.80
N THR A 516 -21.52 4.19 30.55
CA THR A 516 -21.63 4.09 32.03
C THR A 516 -21.95 2.67 32.54
N ASN A 517 -22.61 1.84 31.72
CA ASN A 517 -23.00 0.47 32.04
C ASN A 517 -22.31 -0.58 31.14
N GLY A 518 -21.38 -0.17 30.27
CA GLY A 518 -20.65 -1.08 29.37
C GLY A 518 -19.47 -1.77 30.05
N ALA A 519 -19.09 -2.94 29.56
CA ALA A 519 -17.92 -3.65 30.04
C ALA A 519 -16.62 -2.89 29.70
N PRO A 520 -15.61 -2.87 30.60
CA PRO A 520 -14.30 -2.31 30.29
C PRO A 520 -13.51 -3.21 29.32
N CYS A 521 -12.60 -2.61 28.55
CA CYS A 521 -11.78 -3.33 27.58
C CYS A 521 -11.01 -4.51 28.20
N LYS A 522 -11.19 -5.71 27.64
CA LYS A 522 -10.54 -6.94 28.10
C LYS A 522 -9.05 -6.96 27.72
N GLY A 523 -8.16 -7.21 28.68
CA GLY A 523 -6.72 -7.37 28.44
C GLY A 523 -5.85 -6.16 28.85
N ILE A 524 -4.67 -6.02 28.25
CA ILE A 524 -3.66 -5.03 28.67
C ILE A 524 -3.76 -3.68 27.93
N SER A 525 -3.57 -2.58 28.66
CA SER A 525 -3.43 -1.21 28.14
C SER A 525 -1.98 -0.78 27.88
N VAL A 526 -1.01 -1.55 28.36
CA VAL A 526 0.44 -1.32 28.20
C VAL A 526 1.11 -2.62 27.77
N GLN A 527 1.90 -2.59 26.70
CA GLN A 527 2.67 -3.73 26.20
C GLN A 527 4.15 -3.37 26.19
N SER A 528 5.00 -4.31 26.61
CA SER A 528 6.46 -4.15 26.66
C SER A 528 7.14 -5.21 25.83
N ALA A 529 8.20 -4.85 25.10
CA ALA A 529 8.99 -5.75 24.28
C ALA A 529 10.49 -5.51 24.51
N ARG A 530 11.31 -6.54 24.28
CA ARG A 530 12.77 -6.39 24.26
C ARG A 530 13.19 -5.48 23.11
N CYS A 531 14.17 -4.63 23.36
CA CYS A 531 14.90 -3.90 22.33
C CYS A 531 16.39 -4.23 22.44
N GLU A 532 17.05 -4.18 21.30
CA GLU A 532 18.48 -4.41 21.17
C GLU A 532 19.07 -3.20 20.46
N MET A 533 20.08 -2.63 21.10
CA MET A 533 20.87 -1.49 20.64
C MET A 533 22.30 -1.96 20.35
N ILE A 534 23.12 -1.11 19.75
CA ILE A 534 24.52 -1.44 19.47
C ILE A 534 25.27 -1.79 20.77
N SER A 535 26.33 -2.61 20.70
CA SER A 535 27.16 -2.90 21.90
C SER A 535 27.69 -1.61 22.52
N CYS A 536 27.74 -1.56 23.85
CA CYS A 536 28.28 -0.41 24.58
C CYS A 536 29.77 -0.15 24.28
N ASP A 537 30.50 -1.15 23.78
CA ASP A 537 31.92 -1.06 23.40
C ASP A 537 32.13 -0.60 21.93
N ALA A 538 31.06 -0.35 21.17
CA ALA A 538 31.16 0.01 19.76
C ALA A 538 31.54 1.49 19.57
N GLY A 539 32.48 1.76 18.66
CA GLY A 539 32.89 3.12 18.32
C GLY A 539 31.74 3.96 17.76
N PRO A 540 31.80 5.31 17.84
CA PRO A 540 30.70 6.19 17.43
C PRO A 540 30.31 6.09 15.95
N TYR A 541 31.14 5.45 15.12
CA TYR A 541 30.97 5.24 13.68
C TYR A 541 30.88 3.75 13.29
N ASP A 542 31.05 2.83 14.24
CA ASP A 542 31.11 1.39 13.97
C ASP A 542 29.75 0.84 13.52
N CYS A 543 29.76 -0.20 12.67
CA CYS A 543 28.55 -0.92 12.31
C CYS A 543 28.78 -2.40 11.93
N LYS A 544 28.06 -3.27 12.64
CA LYS A 544 27.95 -4.72 12.39
C LYS A 544 26.60 -5.12 11.77
N PHE A 545 25.74 -4.15 11.46
CA PHE A 545 24.39 -4.33 10.91
C PHE A 545 23.38 -5.17 11.73
N GLU A 546 23.78 -5.84 12.82
CA GLU A 546 22.95 -6.77 13.61
C GLU A 546 21.63 -6.20 14.16
N THR A 547 21.62 -4.98 14.68
CA THR A 547 20.45 -4.47 15.46
C THR A 547 19.22 -4.29 14.57
N GLN A 548 18.05 -4.83 14.96
CA GLN A 548 16.80 -4.60 14.20
C GLN A 548 16.29 -3.15 14.28
N THR A 549 16.61 -2.46 15.36
CA THR A 549 16.20 -1.07 15.66
C THR A 549 16.94 -0.05 14.80
N THR A 550 18.24 -0.25 14.57
CA THR A 550 19.11 0.61 13.77
C THR A 550 19.83 -0.22 12.69
N PRO A 551 19.14 -0.63 11.60
CA PRO A 551 19.64 -1.66 10.69
C PRO A 551 20.86 -1.26 9.85
N THR A 552 21.19 0.04 9.78
CA THR A 552 22.43 0.57 9.20
C THR A 552 23.27 1.33 10.24
N CYS A 553 23.02 1.09 11.53
CA CYS A 553 23.58 1.81 12.67
C CYS A 553 23.37 3.33 12.53
N LYS A 554 24.42 4.11 12.23
CA LYS A 554 24.34 5.54 11.88
C LYS A 554 24.71 5.84 10.42
N TRP A 555 25.06 4.82 9.62
CA TRP A 555 25.37 4.97 8.20
C TRP A 555 24.07 5.15 7.42
N THR A 556 24.09 6.04 6.42
CA THR A 556 22.95 6.36 5.57
C THR A 556 23.15 5.81 4.17
N LYS A 557 22.07 5.38 3.53
CA LYS A 557 22.11 5.01 2.11
C LYS A 557 21.80 6.25 1.28
N ASP A 558 22.58 6.50 0.24
CA ASP A 558 22.33 7.61 -0.67
C ASP A 558 21.16 7.27 -1.60
N LEU A 559 20.03 7.93 -1.41
CA LEU A 559 18.80 7.73 -2.19
C LEU A 559 18.91 8.23 -3.65
N ASN A 560 19.99 8.94 -4.00
CA ASN A 560 20.27 9.42 -5.36
C ASN A 560 21.15 8.44 -6.17
N ALA A 561 21.57 7.31 -5.58
CA ALA A 561 22.30 6.26 -6.27
C ALA A 561 21.35 5.34 -7.06
N ASP A 562 21.80 4.80 -8.20
CA ASP A 562 20.97 4.04 -9.17
C ASP A 562 20.23 2.86 -8.53
N PHE A 563 20.82 2.26 -7.50
CA PHE A 563 20.19 1.27 -6.64
C PHE A 563 20.78 1.32 -5.22
N GLN A 564 20.27 0.46 -4.33
CA GLN A 564 20.45 0.61 -2.89
C GLN A 564 21.08 -0.63 -2.26
N TRP A 565 22.04 -0.42 -1.35
CA TRP A 565 22.53 -1.47 -0.46
C TRP A 565 21.35 -2.06 0.34
N ARG A 566 21.30 -3.39 0.43
CA ARG A 566 20.30 -4.17 1.17
C ARG A 566 20.97 -4.82 2.37
N ARG A 567 20.24 -4.99 3.47
CA ARG A 567 20.66 -5.85 4.60
C ARG A 567 20.18 -7.28 4.33
N HIS A 568 20.99 -8.28 4.66
CA HIS A 568 20.69 -9.70 4.45
C HIS A 568 21.22 -10.58 5.58
N THR A 569 20.78 -11.84 5.62
CA THR A 569 21.28 -12.89 6.51
C THR A 569 21.30 -14.23 5.75
N GLY A 570 22.25 -15.11 6.07
CA GLY A 570 22.50 -16.33 5.30
C GLY A 570 23.05 -16.06 3.90
N SER A 571 22.78 -16.96 2.94
CA SER A 571 23.29 -16.86 1.57
C SER A 571 22.49 -15.87 0.72
N THR A 572 23.14 -15.20 -0.24
CA THR A 572 22.48 -14.29 -1.20
C THR A 572 21.41 -15.02 -2.04
N PRO A 573 20.38 -14.32 -2.56
CA PRO A 573 19.34 -14.94 -3.40
C PRO A 573 19.85 -15.45 -4.75
N SER A 574 20.91 -14.84 -5.28
CA SER A 574 21.63 -15.26 -6.47
C SER A 574 22.47 -16.51 -6.19
N SER A 575 22.64 -17.40 -7.18
CA SER A 575 23.35 -18.68 -7.01
C SER A 575 24.80 -18.66 -7.50
N SER A 576 25.69 -19.27 -6.71
CA SER A 576 27.17 -19.28 -6.90
C SER A 576 27.80 -17.89 -6.80
N THR A 577 27.36 -17.14 -5.80
CA THR A 577 27.64 -15.71 -5.57
C THR A 577 27.58 -15.38 -4.09
N GLY A 578 28.21 -14.27 -3.70
CA GLY A 578 28.11 -13.69 -2.36
C GLY A 578 28.62 -14.59 -1.21
N PRO A 579 28.51 -14.10 0.04
CA PRO A 579 28.86 -14.89 1.22
C PRO A 579 27.69 -15.82 1.62
N SER A 580 27.98 -16.88 2.37
CA SER A 580 26.94 -17.78 2.90
C SER A 580 26.28 -17.33 4.22
N GLY A 581 26.78 -16.23 4.79
CA GLY A 581 26.37 -15.60 6.05
C GLY A 581 27.22 -14.34 6.29
N ASP A 582 26.93 -13.59 7.34
CA ASP A 582 27.74 -12.45 7.81
C ASP A 582 29.17 -12.85 8.22
N HIS A 583 30.03 -11.86 8.46
CA HIS A 583 31.37 -12.09 9.02
C HIS A 583 31.33 -12.15 10.56
N THR A 584 30.46 -11.37 11.20
CA THR A 584 30.39 -11.22 12.67
C THR A 584 30.17 -12.54 13.43
N SER A 585 29.39 -13.47 12.87
CA SER A 585 28.88 -14.67 13.54
C SER A 585 28.56 -15.85 12.59
N GLY A 586 28.25 -15.57 11.32
CA GLY A 586 27.80 -16.55 10.32
C GLY A 586 26.28 -16.80 10.31
N THR A 587 25.52 -16.26 11.27
CA THR A 587 24.05 -16.31 11.35
C THR A 587 23.37 -14.95 11.59
N GLY A 588 24.16 -13.88 11.68
CA GLY A 588 23.76 -12.49 11.87
C GLY A 588 23.48 -11.80 10.55
N TYR A 589 23.91 -10.55 10.39
CA TYR A 589 23.52 -9.70 9.26
C TYR A 589 24.66 -8.92 8.62
N TYR A 590 24.62 -8.78 7.30
CA TYR A 590 25.56 -7.99 6.50
C TYR A 590 24.82 -7.09 5.49
N MET A 591 25.54 -6.15 4.86
CA MET A 591 25.02 -5.38 3.74
C MET A 591 25.52 -5.94 2.41
N TYR A 592 24.68 -6.00 1.38
CA TYR A 592 25.07 -6.40 0.02
C TYR A 592 24.36 -5.58 -1.06
N ILE A 593 24.90 -5.65 -2.28
CA ILE A 593 24.16 -5.34 -3.49
C ILE A 593 23.62 -6.62 -4.12
N GLU A 594 22.32 -6.60 -4.45
CA GLU A 594 21.66 -7.64 -5.26
C GLU A 594 21.80 -7.28 -6.74
N SER A 595 22.42 -8.15 -7.52
CA SER A 595 22.76 -7.90 -8.92
C SER A 595 21.68 -8.39 -9.92
N SER A 596 20.58 -8.99 -9.48
CA SER A 596 19.45 -9.33 -10.36
C SER A 596 18.63 -8.11 -10.81
N SER A 597 17.62 -8.38 -11.66
CA SER A 597 16.70 -7.36 -12.18
C SER A 597 15.99 -6.61 -11.04
N PRO A 598 15.85 -5.26 -11.08
CA PRO A 598 16.02 -4.38 -12.24
C PRO A 598 17.42 -3.73 -12.40
N ALA A 599 18.43 -4.12 -11.62
CA ALA A 599 19.73 -3.46 -11.67
C ALA A 599 20.46 -3.70 -13.00
N MET A 600 21.07 -2.65 -13.57
CA MET A 600 21.77 -2.69 -14.87
C MET A 600 23.29 -2.60 -14.72
N VAL A 601 24.02 -2.89 -15.80
CA VAL A 601 25.50 -2.90 -15.79
C VAL A 601 26.02 -1.49 -15.49
N GLY A 602 26.93 -1.36 -14.51
CA GLY A 602 27.50 -0.09 -14.09
C GLY A 602 26.67 0.71 -13.08
N TYR A 603 25.47 0.25 -12.69
CA TYR A 603 24.67 0.87 -11.62
C TYR A 603 25.46 0.88 -10.30
N LYS A 604 25.28 1.95 -9.52
CA LYS A 604 25.98 2.21 -8.26
C LYS A 604 25.02 2.18 -7.06
N ALA A 605 25.49 1.62 -5.96
CA ALA A 605 24.87 1.73 -4.64
C ALA A 605 25.89 2.33 -3.66
N ARG A 606 25.48 3.35 -2.89
CA ARG A 606 26.38 4.10 -2.00
C ARG A 606 25.89 4.08 -0.56
N LEU A 607 26.78 3.71 0.36
CA LEU A 607 26.60 3.76 1.81
C LEU A 607 27.55 4.84 2.36
N VAL A 608 27.01 5.78 3.14
CA VAL A 608 27.69 7.01 3.56
C VAL A 608 27.77 7.05 5.08
N SER A 609 28.93 7.42 5.62
CA SER A 609 29.14 7.52 7.06
C SER A 609 28.43 8.73 7.69
N PRO A 610 28.29 8.78 9.02
CA PRO A 610 28.15 10.04 9.74
C PRO A 610 29.31 10.99 9.42
N GLN A 611 29.16 12.27 9.77
CA GLN A 611 30.27 13.23 9.73
C GLN A 611 31.34 12.85 10.76
N ILE A 612 32.54 12.56 10.26
CA ILE A 612 33.75 12.23 11.03
C ILE A 612 34.58 13.51 11.16
N LYS A 613 35.26 13.68 12.30
CA LYS A 613 36.08 14.86 12.58
C LYS A 613 37.42 14.84 11.84
N ALA A 614 37.90 16.03 11.48
CA ALA A 614 39.24 16.24 10.94
C ALA A 614 40.32 15.52 11.77
N GLY A 615 41.31 14.94 11.10
CA GLY A 615 42.39 14.16 11.72
C GLY A 615 42.75 12.91 10.93
N VAL A 616 43.64 12.09 11.52
CA VAL A 616 44.05 10.79 10.99
C VAL A 616 43.17 9.69 11.59
N HIS A 617 42.61 8.84 10.73
CA HIS A 617 41.69 7.76 11.08
C HIS A 617 42.07 6.44 10.40
N CYS A 618 41.70 5.34 11.03
CA CYS A 618 41.70 4.00 10.47
C CYS A 618 40.27 3.55 10.17
N LEU A 619 39.93 3.46 8.90
CA LEU A 619 38.77 2.69 8.46
C LEU A 619 39.17 1.22 8.32
N ALA A 620 38.40 0.33 8.94
CA ALA A 620 38.47 -1.11 8.71
C ALA A 620 37.08 -1.67 8.43
N PHE A 621 36.96 -2.61 7.50
CA PHE A 621 35.72 -3.32 7.19
C PHE A 621 36.02 -4.66 6.54
N TRP A 622 35.12 -5.62 6.68
CA TRP A 622 35.18 -6.87 5.92
C TRP A 622 34.35 -6.73 4.64
N TYR A 623 34.79 -7.39 3.58
CA TYR A 623 34.10 -7.43 2.31
C TYR A 623 34.11 -8.84 1.70
N ASN A 624 33.09 -9.15 0.91
CA ASN A 624 33.02 -10.33 0.08
C ASN A 624 32.62 -9.91 -1.34
N MET A 625 33.22 -10.56 -2.35
CA MET A 625 33.14 -10.18 -3.76
C MET A 625 33.15 -11.44 -4.63
N TYR A 626 32.25 -12.38 -4.34
CA TYR A 626 32.22 -13.70 -4.97
C TYR A 626 31.25 -13.75 -6.17
N GLY A 627 31.76 -14.10 -7.35
CA GLY A 627 30.93 -14.32 -8.54
C GLY A 627 31.64 -14.09 -9.89
N PHE A 628 31.20 -14.80 -10.93
CA PHE A 628 31.76 -14.72 -12.28
C PHE A 628 31.74 -13.33 -12.91
N SER A 629 30.72 -12.51 -12.60
CA SER A 629 30.55 -11.16 -13.11
C SER A 629 30.58 -10.10 -12.01
N THR A 630 31.33 -10.33 -10.92
CA THR A 630 31.49 -9.35 -9.84
C THR A 630 32.02 -8.02 -10.38
N GLY A 631 31.35 -6.93 -9.98
CA GLY A 631 31.70 -5.57 -10.39
C GLY A 631 32.85 -4.99 -9.58
N SER A 632 32.65 -3.77 -9.05
CA SER A 632 33.69 -3.04 -8.32
C SER A 632 33.23 -2.58 -6.93
N LEU A 633 34.17 -2.55 -5.97
CA LEU A 633 34.00 -1.97 -4.64
C LEU A 633 34.97 -0.81 -4.47
N ASN A 634 34.43 0.39 -4.28
CA ASN A 634 35.15 1.65 -4.20
C ASN A 634 34.97 2.28 -2.81
N VAL A 635 36.00 2.96 -2.31
CA VAL A 635 35.90 3.83 -1.13
C VAL A 635 36.54 5.18 -1.42
N TYR A 636 35.84 6.26 -1.09
CA TYR A 636 36.29 7.64 -1.29
C TYR A 636 35.66 8.59 -0.25
N LEU A 637 36.12 9.85 -0.20
CA LEU A 637 35.53 10.88 0.66
C LEU A 637 34.44 11.65 -0.10
N GLU A 638 33.33 11.96 0.58
CA GLU A 638 32.23 12.73 -0.01
C GLU A 638 32.73 14.10 -0.53
N GLY A 639 32.47 14.39 -1.81
CA GLY A 639 32.97 15.60 -2.49
C GLY A 639 34.39 15.51 -3.07
N SER A 640 35.17 14.47 -2.75
CA SER A 640 36.48 14.25 -3.38
C SER A 640 36.36 13.64 -4.78
N GLN A 641 37.42 13.78 -5.58
CA GLN A 641 37.64 13.04 -6.84
C GLN A 641 38.64 11.88 -6.65
N GLU A 642 39.26 11.77 -5.48
CA GLU A 642 40.28 10.75 -5.19
C GLU A 642 39.64 9.48 -4.59
N GLN A 643 39.97 8.33 -5.17
CA GLN A 643 39.56 7.02 -4.66
C GLN A 643 40.61 6.50 -3.68
N LEU A 644 40.26 6.40 -2.40
CA LEU A 644 41.09 5.80 -1.34
C LEU A 644 41.26 4.28 -1.55
N PHE A 645 40.31 3.64 -2.23
CA PHE A 645 40.34 2.24 -2.60
C PHE A 645 39.44 1.96 -3.80
N THR A 646 39.86 1.02 -4.63
CA THR A 646 39.06 0.38 -5.67
C THR A 646 39.55 -1.06 -5.83
N LEU A 647 38.62 -2.00 -5.92
CA LEU A 647 38.84 -3.41 -6.23
C LEU A 647 37.74 -3.90 -7.16
N SER A 648 38.05 -4.84 -8.05
CA SER A 648 37.12 -5.30 -9.09
C SER A 648 37.27 -6.80 -9.39
N GLY A 649 36.18 -7.45 -9.78
CA GLY A 649 36.15 -8.86 -10.14
C GLY A 649 36.11 -9.81 -8.94
N ASP A 650 36.06 -11.12 -9.24
CA ASP A 650 35.95 -12.19 -8.23
C ASP A 650 37.13 -12.20 -7.24
N GLN A 651 36.82 -12.25 -5.94
CA GLN A 651 37.80 -12.33 -4.84
C GLN A 651 37.69 -13.66 -4.07
N LEU A 652 37.05 -14.68 -4.67
CA LEU A 652 36.70 -15.96 -4.03
C LEU A 652 35.63 -15.80 -2.94
N LYS A 653 35.19 -16.94 -2.38
CA LYS A 653 34.01 -17.04 -1.51
C LYS A 653 34.21 -16.49 -0.09
N ASP A 654 35.44 -16.32 0.38
CA ASP A 654 35.71 -15.96 1.77
C ASP A 654 35.49 -14.46 2.07
N TRP A 655 35.35 -14.12 3.35
CA TRP A 655 35.34 -12.74 3.82
C TRP A 655 36.79 -12.21 3.92
N HIS A 656 37.04 -11.01 3.39
CA HIS A 656 38.36 -10.38 3.39
C HIS A 656 38.37 -9.07 4.19
N LEU A 657 39.41 -8.85 4.99
CA LEU A 657 39.57 -7.62 5.76
C LEU A 657 40.25 -6.52 4.94
N LYS A 658 39.59 -5.38 4.77
CA LYS A 658 40.22 -4.14 4.30
C LYS A 658 40.57 -3.22 5.47
N ARG A 659 41.72 -2.57 5.37
CA ARG A 659 42.16 -1.44 6.20
C ARG A 659 42.57 -0.26 5.31
N LEU A 660 42.24 0.95 5.71
CA LEU A 660 42.56 2.20 5.02
C LEU A 660 42.89 3.29 6.03
N ASN A 661 44.08 3.89 5.90
CA ASN A 661 44.39 5.16 6.55
C ASN A 661 43.62 6.27 5.82
N ILE A 662 43.02 7.18 6.58
CA ILE A 662 42.38 8.39 6.08
C ILE A 662 43.00 9.55 6.84
N ASP A 663 43.51 10.56 6.13
CA ASP A 663 44.02 11.79 6.71
C ASP A 663 43.26 12.96 6.08
N SER A 664 42.58 13.76 6.89
CA SER A 664 41.73 14.86 6.42
C SER A 664 41.86 16.09 7.30
N ALA A 665 42.24 17.22 6.70
CA ALA A 665 42.34 18.52 7.37
C ALA A 665 40.97 19.16 7.72
N GLY A 666 39.86 18.57 7.29
CA GLY A 666 38.50 19.02 7.58
C GLY A 666 37.56 17.87 7.93
N ASP A 667 36.42 18.17 8.54
CA ASP A 667 35.34 17.20 8.76
C ASP A 667 34.89 16.56 7.43
N PHE A 668 34.65 15.26 7.43
CA PHE A 668 34.42 14.47 6.21
C PHE A 668 33.34 13.40 6.39
N LYS A 669 32.90 12.80 5.29
CA LYS A 669 32.17 11.52 5.27
C LYS A 669 32.88 10.53 4.37
N ILE A 670 32.85 9.26 4.76
CA ILE A 670 33.31 8.12 3.96
C ILE A 670 32.14 7.64 3.11
N VAL A 671 32.39 7.40 1.83
CA VAL A 671 31.46 6.75 0.91
C VAL A 671 32.01 5.37 0.53
N ILE A 672 31.22 4.33 0.77
CA ILE A 672 31.47 2.97 0.28
C ILE A 672 30.49 2.73 -0.87
N GLU A 673 31.03 2.61 -2.08
CA GLU A 673 30.27 2.45 -3.32
C GLU A 673 30.52 1.05 -3.91
N ALA A 674 29.45 0.28 -4.11
CA ALA A 674 29.49 -0.92 -4.94
C ALA A 674 28.90 -0.63 -6.31
N VAL A 675 29.59 -1.09 -7.36
CA VAL A 675 29.23 -0.94 -8.76
C VAL A 675 28.88 -2.32 -9.32
N ARG A 676 27.71 -2.45 -9.93
CA ARG A 676 27.24 -3.72 -10.50
C ARG A 676 28.02 -4.08 -11.76
N GLY A 677 28.49 -5.33 -11.83
CA GLY A 677 29.21 -5.88 -12.98
C GLY A 677 28.31 -6.26 -14.17
N SER A 678 28.82 -7.12 -15.06
CA SER A 678 28.22 -7.40 -16.36
C SER A 678 26.98 -8.31 -16.33
N SER A 679 26.71 -9.02 -15.25
CA SER A 679 25.51 -9.86 -15.08
C SER A 679 25.03 -9.86 -13.61
N PHE A 680 24.04 -10.69 -13.30
CA PHE A 680 23.55 -10.88 -11.93
C PHE A 680 24.43 -11.83 -11.08
N GLN A 681 25.39 -12.52 -11.69
CA GLN A 681 26.26 -13.47 -10.98
C GLN A 681 27.51 -12.78 -10.40
N GLY A 682 27.33 -11.76 -9.55
CA GLY A 682 28.44 -10.93 -9.08
C GLY A 682 28.12 -10.01 -7.89
N ASP A 683 27.47 -10.54 -6.86
CA ASP A 683 27.10 -9.76 -5.67
C ASP A 683 28.31 -9.38 -4.81
N ILE A 684 28.25 -8.16 -4.25
CA ILE A 684 29.28 -7.57 -3.39
C ILE A 684 28.65 -7.30 -2.03
N ALA A 685 29.33 -7.73 -0.96
CA ALA A 685 28.89 -7.58 0.42
C ALA A 685 29.95 -6.93 1.32
N ILE A 686 29.51 -6.27 2.40
CA ILE A 686 30.34 -5.66 3.44
C ILE A 686 29.76 -5.92 4.84
N ASP A 687 30.63 -6.06 5.83
CA ASP A 687 30.29 -6.27 7.25
C ASP A 687 31.36 -5.68 8.19
N ASP A 688 30.99 -5.54 9.47
CA ASP A 688 31.87 -5.37 10.63
C ASP A 688 32.78 -4.13 10.51
N ILE A 689 32.20 -3.04 9.97
CA ILE A 689 32.79 -1.72 9.74
C ILE A 689 33.18 -1.09 11.07
N LYS A 690 34.41 -0.56 11.14
CA LYS A 690 34.96 0.13 12.31
C LYS A 690 35.74 1.36 11.87
N VAL A 691 35.60 2.46 12.61
CA VAL A 691 36.45 3.66 12.42
C VAL A 691 37.08 4.01 13.75
N LYS A 692 38.41 4.09 13.78
CA LYS A 692 39.20 4.45 14.96
C LYS A 692 40.09 5.65 14.68
N ASP A 693 40.27 6.51 15.67
CA ASP A 693 41.28 7.57 15.61
C ASP A 693 42.70 6.98 15.51
N GLY A 694 43.57 7.65 14.75
CA GLY A 694 44.94 7.21 14.46
C GLY A 694 45.07 6.26 13.26
N PRO A 695 46.30 6.00 12.78
CA PRO A 695 46.54 5.18 11.59
C PRO A 695 46.28 3.69 11.84
N CYS A 696 45.85 2.95 10.82
CA CYS A 696 45.61 1.50 10.88
C CYS A 696 46.86 0.68 11.21
N PHE A 697 48.04 1.25 10.97
CA PHE A 697 49.33 0.67 11.28
C PHE A 697 50.15 1.75 11.98
N ALA A 698 50.08 1.79 13.32
CA ALA A 698 51.07 2.51 14.09
C ALA A 698 52.45 1.83 13.88
N PRO A 699 53.54 2.59 13.69
CA PRO A 699 54.87 2.02 13.85
C PRO A 699 55.03 1.48 15.28
N PRO A 700 55.86 0.46 15.52
CA PRO A 700 56.06 -0.08 16.86
C PRO A 700 56.74 0.98 17.75
N THR A 701 55.94 1.68 18.55
CA THR A 701 56.44 2.58 19.60
C THR A 701 57.35 1.77 20.53
N PRO A 702 58.57 2.25 20.85
CA PRO A 702 59.43 1.56 21.81
C PRO A 702 58.71 1.42 23.15
N LEU A 703 58.90 0.27 23.79
CA LEU A 703 58.22 -0.11 25.03
C LEU A 703 58.39 0.99 26.10
N PRO A 704 57.31 1.49 26.73
CA PRO A 704 57.44 2.51 27.76
C PRO A 704 58.18 1.93 28.97
N THR A 705 59.32 2.53 29.32
CA THR A 705 60.07 2.20 30.54
C THR A 705 59.17 2.37 31.75
N THR A 706 59.07 1.35 32.59
CA THR A 706 58.31 1.39 33.83
C THR A 706 58.93 2.41 34.80
N THR A 707 58.16 3.44 35.13
CA THR A 707 58.35 4.27 36.32
C THR A 707 57.16 4.01 37.23
N GLU A 708 57.40 3.51 38.44
CA GLU A 708 56.35 3.41 39.46
C GLU A 708 55.99 4.82 39.95
N GLU A 709 54.69 5.10 40.13
CA GLU A 709 54.22 6.30 40.83
C GLU A 709 53.23 5.90 41.92
N THR A 710 53.46 6.39 43.14
CA THR A 710 53.03 5.72 44.37
C THR A 710 51.63 6.14 44.81
N THR A 711 50.77 5.17 45.12
CA THR A 711 49.46 5.41 45.75
C THR A 711 49.60 6.17 47.07
N THR A 712 48.87 7.27 47.22
CA THR A 712 48.60 7.92 48.52
C THR A 712 47.10 8.18 48.64
N THR A 713 46.52 7.88 49.80
CA THR A 713 45.08 7.95 50.08
C THR A 713 44.77 8.99 51.15
N GLU A 714 43.71 9.78 50.98
CA GLU A 714 43.10 10.58 52.06
C GLU A 714 41.57 10.37 52.14
N PRO A 715 40.95 10.64 53.31
CA PRO A 715 39.58 10.20 53.64
C PRO A 715 38.47 11.21 53.25
N PRO A 716 37.20 10.76 53.18
CA PRO A 716 36.06 11.65 52.94
C PRO A 716 35.63 12.42 54.19
N THR A 717 35.31 13.70 54.03
CA THR A 717 34.72 14.56 55.08
C THR A 717 33.19 14.59 55.03
N THR A 718 32.57 14.66 56.20
CA THR A 718 31.11 14.59 56.41
C THR A 718 30.52 15.96 56.76
N THR A 719 29.35 16.31 56.21
CA THR A 719 28.53 17.44 56.69
C THR A 719 27.03 17.08 56.64
N THR A 720 26.30 17.37 57.72
CA THR A 720 24.83 17.24 57.87
C THR A 720 24.10 18.46 57.25
N GLU A 721 22.78 18.63 57.18
CA GLU A 721 21.61 18.30 58.04
C GLU A 721 20.30 18.65 57.24
N PRO A 722 19.11 18.88 57.83
CA PRO A 722 18.15 17.99 58.52
C PRO A 722 16.92 17.60 57.64
N PRO A 723 16.01 16.72 58.11
CA PRO A 723 14.79 16.31 57.40
C PRO A 723 13.50 17.09 57.80
N THR A 724 12.47 17.04 56.95
CA THR A 724 11.12 17.58 57.23
C THR A 724 10.00 16.55 57.01
N THR A 725 9.33 16.17 58.10
CA THR A 725 7.94 15.66 58.14
C THR A 725 6.94 16.84 57.95
N THR A 726 5.61 16.71 57.80
CA THR A 726 4.67 15.78 58.45
C THR A 726 3.28 15.74 57.77
N THR A 727 2.55 14.63 57.95
CA THR A 727 1.07 14.48 58.02
C THR A 727 0.13 14.70 56.82
N SER A 728 -0.88 13.82 56.79
CA SER A 728 -2.13 13.86 56.03
C SER A 728 -3.33 14.18 56.93
N THR A 729 -4.36 14.89 56.42
CA THR A 729 -5.68 15.06 57.08
C THR A 729 -6.82 15.08 56.04
N THR A 730 -8.06 14.84 56.47
CA THR A 730 -9.23 14.47 55.62
C THR A 730 -10.50 15.29 55.89
N THR A 731 -11.31 15.54 54.84
CA THR A 731 -12.80 15.73 54.89
C THR A 731 -13.31 17.07 55.51
N PRO A 732 -14.54 17.62 55.23
CA PRO A 732 -15.61 17.32 54.24
C PRO A 732 -16.05 18.49 53.31
N LEU A 733 -17.06 18.19 52.49
CA LEU A 733 -17.99 19.03 51.69
C LEU A 733 -18.75 20.14 52.48
N PRO A 734 -19.26 21.18 51.78
CA PRO A 734 -20.64 21.67 52.02
C PRO A 734 -21.51 21.72 50.75
N THR A 735 -22.83 21.59 50.93
CA THR A 735 -23.85 21.50 49.86
C THR A 735 -24.64 22.80 49.75
N THR A 736 -25.03 23.20 48.52
CA THR A 736 -26.08 24.22 48.31
C THR A 736 -27.03 23.81 47.19
N THR A 737 -28.33 23.95 47.43
CA THR A 737 -29.42 23.60 46.50
C THR A 737 -30.08 24.86 45.94
N THR A 738 -30.39 24.89 44.64
CA THR A 738 -31.30 25.91 44.06
C THR A 738 -32.22 25.25 43.03
N THR A 739 -33.52 25.56 43.12
CA THR A 739 -34.57 25.11 42.19
C THR A 739 -35.26 26.33 41.59
N THR A 740 -35.52 26.32 40.28
CA THR A 740 -36.43 27.27 39.63
C THR A 740 -37.16 26.62 38.45
N GLU A 741 -38.25 27.24 38.00
CA GLU A 741 -39.37 26.58 37.31
C GLU A 741 -39.32 26.62 35.78
N LEU A 742 -40.21 25.84 35.15
CA LEU A 742 -40.60 25.99 33.76
C LEU A 742 -41.20 27.39 33.50
N THR A 743 -40.91 27.95 32.33
CA THR A 743 -41.78 28.95 31.69
C THR A 743 -41.97 28.57 30.23
N THR A 744 -43.23 28.62 29.76
CA THR A 744 -43.62 28.34 28.37
C THR A 744 -43.87 29.63 27.62
N THR A 745 -43.25 29.80 26.45
CA THR A 745 -43.38 30.95 25.54
C THR A 745 -43.29 30.46 24.09
N PRO A 746 -43.70 31.25 23.07
CA PRO A 746 -44.49 30.71 21.96
C PRO A 746 -43.68 30.15 20.78
N GLU A 747 -44.39 29.54 19.82
CA GLU A 747 -43.84 29.22 18.50
C GLU A 747 -43.24 30.47 17.84
N PRO A 748 -42.00 30.39 17.32
CA PRO A 748 -41.38 31.50 16.62
C PRO A 748 -41.96 31.63 15.19
N HIS A 749 -42.50 32.80 14.86
CA HIS A 749 -42.75 33.16 13.46
C HIS A 749 -41.44 33.11 12.67
N ILE A 750 -41.37 32.23 11.68
CA ILE A 750 -40.25 32.12 10.73
C ILE A 750 -40.28 33.34 9.78
N PRO A 751 -39.21 34.17 9.71
CA PRO A 751 -39.07 35.20 8.69
C PRO A 751 -38.92 34.59 7.29
N GLU A 752 -39.48 35.24 6.27
CA GLU A 752 -39.41 34.73 4.89
C GLU A 752 -37.98 34.83 4.34
N ALA A 753 -37.37 33.68 4.04
CA ALA A 753 -36.10 33.61 3.35
C ALA A 753 -36.33 33.57 1.83
N VAL A 754 -35.65 34.46 1.10
CA VAL A 754 -35.81 34.66 -0.33
C VAL A 754 -34.75 33.83 -1.08
N PRO A 755 -35.12 33.02 -2.09
CA PRO A 755 -34.16 32.30 -2.92
C PRO A 755 -33.38 33.29 -3.80
N VAL A 756 -32.05 33.15 -3.83
CA VAL A 756 -31.11 34.04 -4.53
C VAL A 756 -30.59 33.42 -5.82
N GLY A 757 -30.38 32.10 -5.85
CA GLY A 757 -29.87 31.40 -7.03
C GLY A 757 -29.37 29.99 -6.74
N CYS A 758 -28.96 29.29 -7.81
CA CYS A 758 -28.53 27.89 -7.74
C CYS A 758 -27.12 27.71 -8.35
N TYR A 759 -26.16 27.24 -7.56
CA TYR A 759 -24.74 27.23 -7.90
C TYR A 759 -24.08 25.88 -7.56
N LYS A 760 -23.01 25.52 -8.28
CA LYS A 760 -22.31 24.23 -8.09
C LYS A 760 -21.31 24.24 -6.93
N ASP A 761 -21.13 23.09 -6.31
CA ASP A 761 -20.23 22.79 -5.18
C ASP A 761 -19.19 21.74 -5.61
N PHE A 762 -18.28 22.12 -6.51
CA PHE A 762 -17.14 21.27 -6.85
C PHE A 762 -16.15 21.25 -5.69
N GLY A 763 -16.15 20.14 -4.94
CA GLY A 763 -15.44 20.02 -3.68
C GLY A 763 -13.91 20.10 -3.75
N TYR A 764 -13.34 20.63 -2.67
CA TYR A 764 -11.95 20.43 -2.25
C TYR A 764 -10.84 21.03 -3.13
N ILE A 765 -10.97 22.30 -3.50
CA ILE A 765 -9.79 23.16 -3.71
C ILE A 765 -9.29 23.63 -2.32
N ASP A 766 -8.07 23.21 -1.96
CA ASP A 766 -7.31 23.53 -0.73
C ASP A 766 -8.08 24.27 0.38
N SER A 767 -8.85 23.51 1.16
CA SER A 767 -9.44 23.94 2.45
C SER A 767 -10.38 25.15 2.44
N LYS A 768 -10.94 25.57 1.29
CA LYS A 768 -11.84 26.73 1.19
C LYS A 768 -13.14 26.45 0.46
N ARG A 769 -14.15 25.95 1.20
CA ARG A 769 -15.56 26.01 0.77
C ARG A 769 -16.17 27.40 1.08
N PRO A 770 -17.16 27.91 0.31
CA PRO A 770 -17.82 29.19 0.61
C PRO A 770 -18.63 29.14 1.92
N PHE A 771 -19.43 28.09 2.07
CA PHE A 771 -20.15 27.74 3.29
C PHE A 771 -19.52 26.52 3.98
N SER A 772 -19.71 26.39 5.29
CA SER A 772 -19.45 25.16 6.05
C SER A 772 -20.74 24.35 6.19
N LYS A 773 -20.68 23.02 6.14
CA LYS A 773 -21.83 22.17 6.52
C LYS A 773 -22.07 22.38 7.99
N TYR A 774 -23.16 23.04 8.35
CA TYR A 774 -23.43 23.36 9.75
C TYR A 774 -24.32 22.31 10.41
N LYS A 775 -25.45 21.97 9.77
CA LYS A 775 -26.42 21.03 10.35
C LYS A 775 -27.03 20.14 9.27
N ASP A 776 -27.18 18.87 9.63
CA ASP A 776 -27.89 17.89 8.83
C ASP A 776 -29.35 17.82 9.31
N LEU A 777 -30.33 18.04 8.41
CA LEU A 777 -31.75 17.94 8.71
C LEU A 777 -32.44 16.78 7.95
N SER A 778 -31.66 15.88 7.31
CA SER A 778 -32.20 14.72 6.60
C SER A 778 -33.07 13.81 7.48
N SER A 779 -32.83 13.79 8.79
CA SER A 779 -33.57 12.96 9.76
C SER A 779 -34.92 13.55 10.21
N ILE A 780 -35.26 14.79 9.83
CA ILE A 780 -36.55 15.42 10.15
C ILE A 780 -37.46 15.64 8.94
N VAL A 781 -36.99 15.36 7.72
CA VAL A 781 -37.81 15.46 6.49
C VAL A 781 -38.05 14.06 5.94
N ILE A 782 -39.33 13.66 5.89
CA ILE A 782 -39.73 12.44 5.18
C ILE A 782 -39.82 12.78 3.69
N TRP A 783 -39.03 12.10 2.86
CA TRP A 783 -39.13 12.23 1.41
C TRP A 783 -40.42 11.58 0.91
N SER A 784 -41.18 12.28 0.08
CA SER A 784 -42.49 11.82 -0.41
C SER A 784 -42.77 12.33 -1.82
N ALA A 785 -43.46 11.52 -2.62
CA ALA A 785 -44.04 11.95 -3.89
C ALA A 785 -45.32 12.81 -3.70
N ASP A 786 -45.82 12.93 -2.46
CA ASP A 786 -46.90 13.86 -2.13
C ASP A 786 -46.37 15.31 -2.09
N VAL A 787 -46.82 16.06 -3.09
CA VAL A 787 -46.55 17.48 -3.33
C VAL A 787 -46.87 18.38 -2.14
N GLU A 788 -47.98 18.15 -1.44
CA GLU A 788 -48.46 19.04 -0.39
C GLU A 788 -47.74 18.74 0.93
N PHE A 789 -47.46 17.46 1.18
CA PHE A 789 -46.60 17.01 2.26
C PHE A 789 -45.16 17.55 2.11
N ALA A 790 -44.58 17.47 0.90
CA ALA A 790 -43.22 17.95 0.64
C ALA A 790 -43.06 19.47 0.89
N LYS A 791 -44.02 20.30 0.40
CA LYS A 791 -44.03 21.76 0.65
C LYS A 791 -43.96 22.11 2.13
N ASN A 792 -44.80 21.46 2.95
CA ASN A 792 -44.92 21.78 4.37
C ASN A 792 -43.65 21.42 5.14
N ASN A 793 -43.14 20.19 4.97
CA ASN A 793 -41.91 19.75 5.65
C ASN A 793 -40.67 20.55 5.19
N PHE A 794 -40.61 21.00 3.92
CA PHE A 794 -39.46 21.76 3.43
C PHE A 794 -39.44 23.22 3.92
N LYS A 795 -40.61 23.83 4.16
CA LYS A 795 -40.71 25.16 4.80
C LYS A 795 -39.98 25.19 6.14
N ASP A 796 -40.10 24.12 6.93
CA ASP A 796 -39.46 24.02 8.24
C ASP A 796 -37.93 23.87 8.13
N VAL A 797 -37.41 23.24 7.07
CA VAL A 797 -35.96 23.22 6.77
C VAL A 797 -35.46 24.64 6.52
N VAL A 798 -36.13 25.37 5.62
CA VAL A 798 -35.77 26.76 5.27
C VAL A 798 -35.81 27.65 6.52
N GLY A 799 -36.85 27.52 7.35
CA GLY A 799 -36.97 28.24 8.61
C GLY A 799 -35.87 27.90 9.63
N ASN A 800 -35.53 26.62 9.79
CA ASN A 800 -34.48 26.18 10.70
C ASN A 800 -33.08 26.64 10.23
N CYS A 801 -32.77 26.57 8.93
CA CYS A 801 -31.51 27.10 8.40
C CYS A 801 -31.44 28.64 8.53
N SER A 802 -32.54 29.34 8.21
CA SER A 802 -32.66 30.81 8.34
C SER A 802 -32.47 31.30 9.77
N ALA A 803 -33.21 30.73 10.72
CA ALA A 803 -33.09 31.08 12.15
C ALA A 803 -31.69 30.82 12.69
N TYR A 804 -31.02 29.74 12.24
CA TYR A 804 -29.65 29.48 12.60
C TYR A 804 -28.66 30.49 12.00
N ALA A 805 -28.79 30.82 10.71
CA ALA A 805 -27.95 31.82 10.04
C ALA A 805 -28.03 33.18 10.77
N ARG A 806 -29.26 33.65 11.04
CA ARG A 806 -29.52 34.89 11.80
C ARG A 806 -28.90 34.85 13.19
N ALA A 807 -29.02 33.74 13.91
CA ALA A 807 -28.44 33.58 15.25
C ALA A 807 -26.90 33.63 15.31
N ASN A 808 -26.21 33.56 14.17
CA ASN A 808 -24.74 33.56 14.08
C ASN A 808 -24.21 34.70 13.18
N GLY A 809 -25.07 35.63 12.76
CA GLY A 809 -24.70 36.82 12.01
C GLY A 809 -24.40 36.61 10.51
N TYR A 810 -24.72 35.44 9.95
CA TYR A 810 -24.62 35.17 8.52
C TYR A 810 -25.87 35.70 7.81
N GLN A 811 -25.74 36.37 6.65
CA GLN A 811 -26.88 36.93 5.91
C GLN A 811 -27.47 35.95 4.89
N HIS A 812 -26.66 34.99 4.44
CA HIS A 812 -27.07 33.97 3.50
C HIS A 812 -27.01 32.58 4.14
N PHE A 813 -27.62 31.63 3.47
CA PHE A 813 -27.44 30.21 3.74
C PHE A 813 -27.70 29.43 2.45
N ALA A 814 -27.25 28.18 2.40
CA ALA A 814 -27.55 27.26 1.33
C ALA A 814 -28.24 26.00 1.84
N ILE A 815 -29.08 25.43 0.97
CA ILE A 815 -29.64 24.10 1.13
C ILE A 815 -29.17 23.23 -0.04
N GLN A 816 -28.50 22.13 0.30
CA GLN A 816 -28.09 21.10 -0.65
C GLN A 816 -29.09 19.92 -0.62
N TYR A 817 -29.13 19.16 -1.72
CA TYR A 817 -29.98 18.01 -2.07
C TYR A 817 -30.52 17.10 -0.93
N TYR A 818 -29.81 16.95 0.20
CA TYR A 818 -30.22 16.14 1.36
C TYR A 818 -30.72 16.94 2.59
N TYR A 819 -31.28 18.14 2.38
CA TYR A 819 -31.75 19.03 3.47
C TYR A 819 -30.63 19.49 4.41
N GLU A 820 -29.41 19.63 3.89
CA GLU A 820 -28.27 20.09 4.67
C GLU A 820 -28.30 21.62 4.77
N CYS A 821 -28.21 22.18 5.99
CA CYS A 821 -27.98 23.61 6.18
C CYS A 821 -26.49 23.95 6.07
N TRP A 822 -26.16 24.81 5.11
CA TRP A 822 -24.82 25.33 4.86
C TRP A 822 -24.78 26.83 5.16
N THR A 823 -23.85 27.27 6.03
CA THR A 823 -23.70 28.69 6.47
C THR A 823 -22.21 29.01 6.68
N GLY A 824 -21.79 30.28 6.62
CA GLY A 824 -20.38 30.61 6.87
C GLY A 824 -20.03 32.09 6.91
N ALA A 825 -18.81 32.41 7.35
CA ALA A 825 -18.35 33.80 7.50
C ALA A 825 -17.73 34.43 6.23
N ASN A 826 -17.59 33.66 5.14
CA ASN A 826 -16.82 34.05 3.94
C ASN A 826 -17.72 34.49 2.76
N GLU A 827 -18.92 34.99 3.03
CA GLU A 827 -20.00 35.09 2.03
C GLU A 827 -19.80 36.17 0.95
N GLU A 828 -18.85 37.10 1.11
CA GLU A 828 -18.67 38.24 0.21
C GLU A 828 -18.21 37.89 -1.21
N ILE A 829 -17.65 36.69 -1.46
CA ILE A 829 -17.01 36.38 -2.75
C ILE A 829 -17.31 34.93 -3.21
N ASN A 830 -17.86 34.83 -4.44
CA ASN A 830 -17.88 33.69 -5.39
C ASN A 830 -19.21 33.01 -5.73
N TYR A 831 -20.38 33.45 -5.25
CA TYR A 831 -21.66 32.99 -5.83
C TYR A 831 -21.79 33.49 -7.28
N GLY A 832 -21.59 32.57 -8.23
CA GLY A 832 -21.50 32.86 -9.67
C GLY A 832 -20.09 32.80 -10.28
N ARG A 833 -19.03 32.50 -9.52
CA ARG A 833 -17.66 32.38 -10.07
C ARG A 833 -17.55 31.32 -11.17
N ASP A 834 -18.27 30.21 -10.97
CA ASP A 834 -18.26 29.03 -11.84
C ASP A 834 -19.60 28.86 -12.60
N GLY A 835 -20.41 29.93 -12.66
CA GLY A 835 -21.68 30.02 -13.37
C GLY A 835 -22.91 29.55 -12.58
N GLU A 836 -24.09 29.77 -13.18
CA GLU A 836 -25.36 29.18 -12.73
C GLU A 836 -25.38 27.67 -13.02
N SER A 837 -26.02 26.88 -12.15
CA SER A 837 -26.17 25.44 -12.37
C SER A 837 -27.39 25.12 -13.24
N VAL A 838 -27.22 24.18 -14.20
CA VAL A 838 -28.32 23.60 -14.97
C VAL A 838 -28.73 22.27 -14.35
N GLY A 839 -30.02 22.10 -14.04
CA GLY A 839 -30.59 20.89 -13.43
C GLY A 839 -31.28 21.10 -12.07
N CYS A 840 -31.16 22.28 -11.45
CA CYS A 840 -31.79 22.61 -10.17
C CYS A 840 -33.28 22.23 -10.14
N TRP A 841 -33.67 21.31 -9.25
CA TRP A 841 -34.97 20.63 -9.30
C TRP A 841 -36.15 21.61 -9.10
N PRO A 842 -36.94 21.90 -10.16
CA PRO A 842 -38.01 22.88 -10.12
C PRO A 842 -39.36 22.17 -10.21
N GLN A 843 -39.67 21.36 -9.20
CA GLN A 843 -41.02 20.86 -8.93
C GLN A 843 -41.29 21.11 -7.45
N VAL A 844 -42.38 21.75 -7.07
CA VAL A 844 -43.74 21.53 -7.55
C VAL A 844 -44.25 22.53 -8.61
N ASP A 845 -44.37 22.08 -9.86
CA ASP A 845 -45.02 22.80 -10.97
C ASP A 845 -44.42 24.18 -11.33
N GLN A 846 -44.87 24.79 -12.43
CA GLN A 846 -44.48 26.15 -12.85
C GLN A 846 -45.08 27.26 -11.94
N ASN A 847 -45.77 26.85 -10.87
CA ASN A 847 -46.29 27.70 -9.78
C ASN A 847 -45.62 27.39 -8.42
N ALA A 848 -44.44 26.78 -8.42
CA ALA A 848 -43.66 26.51 -7.20
C ALA A 848 -43.43 27.80 -6.39
N GLY A 849 -43.69 27.74 -5.08
CA GLY A 849 -43.35 28.81 -4.14
C GLY A 849 -41.83 28.97 -3.96
N PRO A 850 -41.38 29.90 -3.10
CA PRO A 850 -39.97 30.31 -2.97
C PRO A 850 -39.01 29.23 -2.43
N PHE A 851 -39.48 28.00 -2.21
CA PHE A 851 -38.74 26.92 -1.57
C PHE A 851 -38.25 25.90 -2.61
N LEU A 852 -37.11 26.19 -3.24
CA LEU A 852 -36.45 25.35 -4.26
C LEU A 852 -35.25 24.56 -3.67
N ILE A 853 -34.74 23.58 -4.40
CA ILE A 853 -33.54 22.80 -4.01
C ILE A 853 -32.57 22.59 -5.19
N GLY A 854 -31.28 22.50 -4.91
CA GLY A 854 -30.26 22.18 -5.90
C GLY A 854 -30.13 20.67 -6.13
N GLN A 855 -29.92 20.27 -7.38
CA GLN A 855 -29.61 18.88 -7.76
C GLN A 855 -28.11 18.59 -7.58
N ASP A 856 -27.75 17.38 -7.13
CA ASP A 856 -26.42 16.74 -7.21
C ASP A 856 -25.22 17.70 -7.12
N TYR A 857 -24.75 17.97 -5.90
CA TYR A 857 -23.70 18.95 -5.62
C TYR A 857 -24.01 20.37 -6.13
N SER A 858 -25.29 20.75 -6.29
CA SER A 858 -25.71 22.15 -6.42
C SER A 858 -26.39 22.62 -5.14
N ASN A 859 -26.08 23.85 -4.75
CA ASN A 859 -26.63 24.54 -3.59
C ASN A 859 -27.72 25.51 -4.06
N MET A 860 -28.91 25.44 -3.47
CA MET A 860 -29.89 26.53 -3.52
C MET A 860 -29.54 27.55 -2.44
N VAL A 861 -29.19 28.76 -2.85
CA VAL A 861 -28.78 29.84 -1.93
C VAL A 861 -29.99 30.71 -1.60
N TYR A 862 -30.11 31.07 -0.32
CA TYR A 862 -31.12 31.94 0.24
C TYR A 862 -30.48 33.15 0.92
N ARG A 863 -31.21 34.26 0.94
CA ARG A 863 -30.98 35.42 1.82
C ARG A 863 -32.18 35.53 2.76
N TRP A 864 -31.97 35.75 4.05
CA TRP A 864 -33.07 36.16 4.93
C TRP A 864 -33.13 37.69 4.99
N GLU A 865 -34.33 38.23 5.17
CA GLU A 865 -34.57 39.67 5.34
C GLU A 865 -35.04 39.94 6.78
N ASP A 866 -34.81 41.17 7.28
CA ASP A 866 -34.84 41.51 8.72
C ASP A 866 -36.25 41.51 9.37
#